data_AF-A0A2T2NGY4-F1
#
_entry.id   AF-A0A2T2NGY4-F1
#
_cell.length_a   1.000
_cell.length_b   1.000
_cell.length_c   1.000
_cell.angle_alpha   90.00
_cell.angle_beta   90.00
_cell.angle_gamma   90.00
#
_symmetry.space_group_name_H-M   'P 1'
#
loop_
_entity.id
_entity.type
_entity.pdbx_description
1 polymer ?
#
loop_
_entity_poly.entity_id
_entity_poly.type
_entity_poly.pdbx_seq_one_letter_code
_entity_poly.pdbx_strand_id
1 'polypeptide(L)'
;MADQHKEKDFHHPYKPYEIQNQFMNAVYDCLEDGKVGIFESPTGTGKSLSLICGSLTWLRDHKRRTFEEGFAAEAADSDEPAWIIEHERKQKKQAALRRRQELENRLAKIKAKEKRMKDRYQNGKPQFKRQKVDAEDGSSEDADEARFVLDDYESDGESSKLRKATTFNDSGISEETQALMEQLGYSLGPDKAREDTIDETKVFFCSRTHSQLTQFSSELGRVKLPPALIPDDYAEDQAVDSIVEDVKHLTLGSRKNLCINSKVNKLGNATAINERCLELQQSGKSSDCKCQFMPTKDSEVLVNEFRDHALARIRDIEDLGSLGKKIGICPYYASRPVTKHCEIVTLPYPLLLQKSAREALDLSLKDHIVIIDEAHNLMDAIAGIYSVAVTLDQVKQARIQLTVYLQKFRNKLKGKNRVYVAQTIRVIDSIIAYLESKVSQAGTKDGLADIGSLMSGKGVDQINIYKLNAYLQESRLARKVDGYTNYKEQSQMEGSTAGPTSTTKSGPRQTVPVLTHVQGFLLSLMNPSAEGRFFYSKEEASGMTLRYMLLDPTFHFKDIVEDARAVVLAGGTMSPMSDYEQHLLSYLDPSKITTLSCGHVIPPSNLLAIPVVRTSSGNEFDFTFEKRMSEKMMIDLGHAILSVTQHVPDGVVVFFPSYSYLDTCIAAWKRPRTAQAANSSSYWDAFTKNKPIFLEQRSNQQSSENHASTKEAAVDSVLSAYSSAVAAGNGRGALLFAVIGGTLSEGINFSDSLGRGVVVVGLPFPNPHSAEWKTKMQYISAKAASRGQDGKAAARDFYENACMRAVNQCVGRAIRHQGDYAAILMLDRRYGGHRIQAKLPRWIRDSLANGAGVRDIERSLDDFFAGKSS
;
A
#
# COMPACT_ATOMS: atom_id res chain seq x y z
N MET A 1 21.94 6.08 40.59
CA MET A 1 20.64 6.22 39.88
C MET A 1 20.30 7.69 39.70
N ALA A 2 21.14 8.40 38.94
CA ALA A 2 20.92 9.79 38.53
C ALA A 2 21.86 10.05 37.35
N ASP A 3 21.61 9.38 36.22
CA ASP A 3 22.13 9.86 34.95
C ASP A 3 21.03 10.65 34.29
N GLN A 4 21.30 11.94 34.15
CA GLN A 4 20.45 12.93 33.53
C GLN A 4 20.14 12.48 32.10
N HIS A 5 18.86 12.31 31.76
CA HIS A 5 18.43 12.33 30.37
C HIS A 5 18.89 13.67 29.78
N LYS A 6 20.07 13.68 29.13
CA LYS A 6 20.45 14.78 28.25
C LYS A 6 19.31 14.89 27.23
N GLU A 7 18.64 16.03 27.20
CA GLU A 7 17.60 16.32 26.23
C GLU A 7 18.24 16.22 24.83
N LYS A 8 17.86 15.18 24.07
CA LYS A 8 18.40 14.94 22.73
C LYS A 8 17.82 16.00 21.78
N ASP A 9 18.68 16.68 21.02
CA ASP A 9 18.22 17.56 19.95
C ASP A 9 17.92 16.73 18.69
N PHE A 10 16.63 16.61 18.38
CA PHE A 10 16.16 15.92 17.18
C PHE A 10 16.18 16.77 15.91
N HIS A 11 16.69 18.01 16.00
CA HIS A 11 16.79 18.96 14.88
C HIS A 11 15.44 19.18 14.17
N HIS A 12 14.38 19.20 14.98
CA HIS A 12 13.03 19.41 14.49
C HIS A 12 12.92 20.82 13.90
N PRO A 13 12.41 21.02 12.67
CA PRO A 13 12.44 22.32 11.99
C PRO A 13 11.52 23.39 12.62
N TYR A 14 10.72 22.98 13.61
CA TYR A 14 9.87 23.83 14.43
C TYR A 14 10.11 23.49 15.90
N LYS A 15 9.66 24.34 16.83
CA LYS A 15 9.65 23.98 18.25
C LYS A 15 8.70 22.79 18.47
N PRO A 16 9.20 21.60 18.87
CA PRO A 16 8.37 20.42 19.02
C PRO A 16 7.44 20.55 20.23
N TYR A 17 6.24 19.97 20.13
CA TYR A 17 5.35 19.76 21.27
C TYR A 17 5.93 18.68 22.20
N GLU A 18 5.53 18.69 23.46
CA GLU A 18 5.97 17.68 24.42
C GLU A 18 5.63 16.25 23.95
N ILE A 19 4.45 16.04 23.37
CA ILE A 19 4.06 14.75 22.79
C ILE A 19 4.94 14.34 21.60
N GLN A 20 5.46 15.31 20.82
CA GLN A 20 6.38 15.02 19.70
C GLN A 20 7.74 14.61 20.24
N ASN A 21 8.22 15.26 21.31
CA ASN A 21 9.45 14.85 22.00
C ASN A 21 9.33 13.44 22.58
N GLN A 22 8.21 13.11 23.22
CA GLN A 22 7.95 11.76 23.71
C GLN A 22 7.97 10.73 22.57
N PHE A 23 7.31 11.05 21.45
CA PHE A 23 7.30 10.20 20.26
C PHE A 23 8.69 10.02 19.65
N MET A 24 9.46 11.08 19.48
CA MET A 24 10.82 11.03 18.91
C MET A 24 11.79 10.24 19.79
N ASN A 25 11.71 10.39 21.13
CA ASN A 25 12.51 9.60 22.06
C ASN A 25 12.15 8.11 21.98
N ALA A 26 10.86 7.76 21.98
CA ALA A 26 10.43 6.37 21.87
C ALA A 26 10.85 5.72 20.55
N VAL A 27 10.80 6.47 19.43
CA VAL A 27 11.33 6.01 18.14
C VAL A 27 12.83 5.75 18.26
N TYR A 28 13.60 6.72 18.75
CA TYR A 28 15.05 6.58 18.90
C TYR A 28 15.43 5.37 19.73
N ASP A 29 14.83 5.22 20.92
CA ASP A 29 15.16 4.15 21.86
C ASP A 29 14.76 2.77 21.31
N CYS A 30 13.65 2.69 20.57
CA CYS A 30 13.23 1.46 19.89
C CYS A 30 14.21 1.03 18.78
N LEU A 31 14.76 1.99 18.03
CA LEU A 31 15.76 1.72 16.99
C LEU A 31 17.11 1.32 17.60
N GLU A 32 17.46 1.93 18.73
CA GLU A 32 18.67 1.62 19.49
C GLU A 32 18.64 0.17 19.99
N ASP A 33 17.55 -0.20 20.65
CA ASP A 33 17.34 -1.52 21.24
C ASP A 33 17.08 -2.65 20.21
N GLY A 34 16.91 -2.33 18.93
CA GLY A 34 16.59 -3.32 17.89
C GLY A 34 15.23 -3.99 18.09
N LYS A 35 14.22 -3.22 18.53
CA LYS A 35 12.88 -3.72 18.89
C LYS A 35 11.84 -3.49 17.80
N VAL A 36 10.66 -4.08 18.01
CA VAL A 36 9.47 -3.76 17.23
C VAL A 36 8.64 -2.72 17.98
N GLY A 37 8.50 -1.52 17.39
CA GLY A 37 7.74 -0.42 17.96
C GLY A 37 6.33 -0.34 17.37
N ILE A 38 5.30 -0.26 18.21
CA ILE A 38 3.91 0.02 17.80
C ILE A 38 3.51 1.38 18.36
N PHE A 39 3.54 2.40 17.51
CA PHE A 39 3.35 3.79 17.92
C PHE A 39 2.08 4.40 17.33
N GLU A 40 1.23 4.91 18.22
CA GLU A 40 0.08 5.73 17.88
C GLU A 40 0.40 7.20 18.12
N SER A 41 0.25 7.98 17.06
CA SER A 41 0.33 9.43 17.12
C SER A 41 -0.88 9.97 16.37
N PRO A 42 -1.83 10.64 17.03
CA PRO A 42 -3.05 11.14 16.39
C PRO A 42 -2.76 11.98 15.14
N THR A 43 -3.76 12.12 14.26
CA THR A 43 -3.58 12.93 13.07
C THR A 43 -3.37 14.40 13.45
N GLY A 44 -2.57 15.13 12.67
CA GLY A 44 -2.33 16.56 12.92
C GLY A 44 -1.26 16.90 13.96
N THR A 45 -0.68 15.90 14.62
CA THR A 45 0.39 16.11 15.61
C THR A 45 1.81 16.16 15.00
N GLY A 46 1.95 16.14 13.68
CA GLY A 46 3.26 16.12 13.01
C GLY A 46 3.98 14.76 13.08
N LYS A 47 3.24 13.65 13.04
CA LYS A 47 3.75 12.27 13.09
C LYS A 47 4.89 12.01 12.09
N SER A 48 4.67 12.30 10.81
CA SER A 48 5.63 11.99 9.74
C SER A 48 6.95 12.76 9.95
N LEU A 49 6.87 14.05 10.28
CA LEU A 49 8.04 14.85 10.66
C LEU A 49 8.75 14.32 11.91
N SER A 50 8.00 13.90 12.93
CA SER A 50 8.57 13.32 14.17
C SER A 50 9.25 11.98 13.89
N LEU A 51 8.68 11.13 13.03
CA LEU A 51 9.31 9.89 12.56
C LEU A 51 10.62 10.17 11.84
N ILE A 52 10.63 11.16 10.94
CA ILE A 52 11.84 11.57 10.19
C ILE A 52 12.92 12.04 11.17
N CYS A 53 12.61 12.97 12.06
CA CYS A 53 13.58 13.55 12.99
C CYS A 53 14.14 12.50 13.96
N GLY A 54 13.28 11.67 14.56
CA GLY A 54 13.71 10.61 15.47
C GLY A 54 14.59 9.55 14.79
N SER A 55 14.17 9.07 13.61
CA SER A 55 14.89 8.02 12.89
C SER A 55 16.20 8.49 12.26
N LEU A 56 16.25 9.72 11.72
CA LEU A 56 17.47 10.26 11.14
C LEU A 56 18.49 10.67 12.18
N THR A 57 18.06 11.22 13.32
CA THR A 57 18.97 11.53 14.43
C THR A 57 19.63 10.25 14.91
N TRP A 58 18.83 9.19 15.13
CA TRP A 58 19.37 7.86 15.43
C TRP A 58 20.34 7.36 14.35
N LEU A 59 19.99 7.50 13.07
CA LEU A 59 20.83 7.02 11.98
C LEU A 59 22.18 7.73 11.94
N ARG A 60 22.20 9.05 12.17
CA ARG A 60 23.44 9.85 12.24
C ARG A 60 24.30 9.42 13.42
N ASP A 61 23.69 9.29 14.60
CA ASP A 61 24.39 8.86 15.82
C ASP A 61 24.92 7.43 15.72
N HIS A 62 24.13 6.52 15.13
CA HIS A 62 24.53 5.14 14.87
C HIS A 62 25.69 5.10 13.89
N LYS A 63 25.62 5.82 12.76
CA LYS A 63 26.74 5.90 11.80
C LYS A 63 28.01 6.46 12.43
N ARG A 64 27.89 7.46 13.31
CA ARG A 64 29.03 8.02 14.05
C ARG A 64 29.68 6.96 14.94
N ARG A 65 28.89 6.26 15.74
CA ARG A 65 29.36 5.18 16.64
C ARG A 65 29.91 3.99 15.88
N THR A 66 29.20 3.44 14.91
CA THR A 66 29.67 2.29 14.12
C THR A 66 30.95 2.62 13.36
N PHE A 67 31.10 3.87 12.89
CA PHE A 67 32.34 4.30 12.28
C PHE A 67 33.48 4.32 13.31
N GLU A 68 33.27 4.85 14.53
CA GLU A 68 34.27 4.84 15.61
C GLU A 68 34.59 3.43 16.12
N GLU A 69 33.60 2.55 16.24
CA GLU A 69 33.68 1.19 16.78
C GLU A 69 34.22 0.17 15.77
N GLY A 70 33.90 0.29 14.48
CA GLY A 70 34.42 -0.60 13.44
C GLY A 70 35.95 -0.56 13.35
N PHE A 71 36.52 0.59 13.67
CA PHE A 71 37.95 0.81 13.83
C PHE A 71 38.55 0.24 15.13
N ALA A 72 37.72 -0.02 16.15
CA ALA A 72 38.14 -0.62 17.41
C ALA A 72 38.05 -2.16 17.38
N ALA A 73 37.11 -2.74 16.62
CA ALA A 73 36.95 -4.19 16.49
C ALA A 73 38.08 -4.84 15.66
N GLU A 74 38.48 -4.26 14.53
CA GLU A 74 39.63 -4.74 13.73
C GLU A 74 40.96 -4.66 14.50
N ALA A 75 41.06 -3.74 15.45
CA ALA A 75 42.22 -3.55 16.31
C ALA A 75 42.36 -4.63 17.39
N ALA A 76 41.26 -5.30 17.76
CA ALA A 76 41.24 -6.32 18.80
C ALA A 76 41.57 -7.74 18.26
N ASP A 77 41.45 -7.94 16.95
CA ASP A 77 41.61 -9.24 16.27
C ASP A 77 42.98 -9.38 15.54
N SER A 78 43.90 -8.44 15.79
CA SER A 78 45.20 -8.33 15.13
C SER A 78 46.35 -8.52 16.14
N ASP A 79 47.27 -9.46 15.85
CA ASP A 79 48.51 -9.68 16.61
C ASP A 79 49.59 -8.59 16.36
N GLU A 80 49.24 -7.51 15.66
CA GLU A 80 50.17 -6.46 15.28
C GLU A 80 50.42 -5.43 16.40
N PRO A 81 51.60 -4.77 16.43
CA PRO A 81 51.89 -3.71 17.39
C PRO A 81 50.88 -2.56 17.35
N ALA A 82 50.52 -2.03 18.53
CA ALA A 82 49.51 -0.98 18.69
C ALA A 82 49.67 0.26 17.77
N TRP A 83 50.91 0.64 17.43
CA TRP A 83 51.18 1.78 16.54
C TRP A 83 50.87 1.50 15.06
N ILE A 84 50.96 0.24 14.60
CA ILE A 84 50.60 -0.18 13.24
C ILE A 84 49.09 -0.18 13.10
N ILE A 85 48.40 -0.80 14.05
CA ILE A 85 46.93 -0.83 14.14
C ILE A 85 46.36 0.58 14.17
N GLU A 86 46.94 1.48 14.98
CA GLU A 86 46.49 2.87 15.07
C GLU A 86 46.75 3.66 13.77
N HIS A 87 47.86 3.38 13.07
CA HIS A 87 48.17 4.00 11.78
C HIS A 87 47.25 3.50 10.65
N GLU A 88 46.97 2.19 10.58
CA GLU A 88 45.99 1.62 9.65
C GLU A 88 44.58 2.17 9.90
N ARG A 89 44.19 2.28 11.17
CA ARG A 89 42.95 2.92 11.60
C ARG A 89 42.83 4.35 11.07
N LYS A 90 43.89 5.13 11.25
CA LYS A 90 43.95 6.52 10.78
C LYS A 90 43.92 6.60 9.25
N GLN A 91 44.59 5.70 8.53
CA GLN A 91 44.53 5.65 7.07
C GLN A 91 43.14 5.29 6.54
N LYS A 92 42.50 4.24 7.07
CA LYS A 92 41.15 3.84 6.66
C LYS A 92 40.13 4.94 6.97
N LYS A 93 40.21 5.57 8.15
CA LYS A 93 39.39 6.74 8.53
C LYS A 93 39.54 7.89 7.52
N GLN A 94 40.79 8.27 7.20
CA GLN A 94 41.07 9.33 6.22
C GLN A 94 40.60 8.96 4.81
N ALA A 95 40.75 7.71 4.38
CA ALA A 95 40.28 7.24 3.08
C ALA A 95 38.75 7.30 2.96
N ALA A 96 38.01 6.88 3.99
CA ALA A 96 36.56 6.97 4.04
C ALA A 96 36.06 8.42 4.02
N LEU A 97 36.68 9.31 4.82
CA LEU A 97 36.39 10.74 4.81
C LEU A 97 36.65 11.38 3.44
N ARG A 98 37.77 11.05 2.78
CA ARG A 98 38.09 11.55 1.42
C ARG A 98 37.05 11.10 0.39
N ARG A 99 36.64 9.82 0.40
CA ARG A 99 35.59 9.31 -0.51
C ARG A 99 34.27 10.05 -0.32
N ARG A 100 33.88 10.29 0.93
CA ARG A 100 32.65 11.03 1.27
C ARG A 100 32.73 12.49 0.80
N GLN A 101 33.83 13.18 1.07
CA GLN A 101 34.05 14.56 0.60
C GLN A 101 34.04 14.63 -0.93
N GLU A 102 34.61 13.66 -1.63
CA GLU A 102 34.58 13.61 -3.09
C GLU A 102 33.14 13.47 -3.62
N LEU A 103 32.35 12.57 -3.03
CA LEU A 103 30.93 12.41 -3.36
C LEU A 103 30.16 13.72 -3.10
N GLU A 104 30.32 14.33 -1.93
CA GLU A 104 29.66 15.61 -1.59
C GLU A 104 30.04 16.73 -2.56
N ASN A 105 31.32 16.84 -2.93
CA ASN A 105 31.80 17.82 -3.90
C ASN A 105 31.18 17.60 -5.30
N ARG A 106 31.00 16.34 -5.72
CA ARG A 106 30.31 16.02 -6.99
C ARG A 106 28.84 16.43 -6.93
N LEU A 107 28.15 16.09 -5.84
CA LEU A 107 26.74 16.47 -5.63
C LEU A 107 26.56 17.99 -5.59
N ALA A 108 27.46 18.72 -4.91
CA ALA A 108 27.43 20.18 -4.83
C ALA A 108 27.59 20.86 -6.21
N LYS A 109 28.51 20.35 -7.06
CA LYS A 109 28.67 20.81 -8.44
C LYS A 109 27.40 20.61 -9.27
N ILE A 110 26.73 19.47 -9.11
CA ILE A 110 25.48 19.15 -9.80
C ILE A 110 24.35 20.08 -9.34
N LYS A 111 24.19 20.29 -8.03
CA LYS A 111 23.23 21.26 -7.47
C LYS A 111 23.43 22.66 -8.04
N ALA A 112 24.68 23.13 -8.10
CA ALA A 112 25.01 24.43 -8.66
C ALA A 112 24.65 24.53 -10.16
N LYS A 113 24.87 23.45 -10.94
CA LYS A 113 24.49 23.36 -12.35
C LYS A 113 22.97 23.38 -12.53
N GLU A 114 22.22 22.60 -11.74
CA GLU A 114 20.74 22.59 -11.77
C GLU A 114 20.15 23.94 -11.38
N LYS A 115 20.66 24.57 -10.32
CA LYS A 115 20.22 25.89 -9.86
C LYS A 115 20.42 26.95 -10.95
N ARG A 116 21.61 26.99 -11.56
CA ARG A 116 21.90 27.89 -12.70
C ARG A 116 20.96 27.67 -13.89
N MET A 117 20.59 26.42 -14.19
CA MET A 117 19.61 26.14 -15.25
C MET A 117 18.19 26.60 -14.88
N LYS A 118 17.77 26.41 -13.63
CA LYS A 118 16.46 26.86 -13.13
C LYS A 118 16.34 28.39 -13.15
N ASP A 119 17.35 29.10 -12.66
CA ASP A 119 17.41 30.56 -12.65
C ASP A 119 17.39 31.12 -14.09
N ARG A 120 18.10 30.47 -15.02
CA ARG A 120 18.09 30.83 -16.45
C ARG A 120 16.72 30.62 -17.11
N TYR A 121 15.99 29.58 -16.71
CA TYR A 121 14.63 29.30 -17.20
C TYR A 121 13.60 30.30 -16.65
N GLN A 122 13.66 30.60 -15.35
CA GLN A 122 12.80 31.61 -14.71
C GLN A 122 13.05 33.02 -15.26
N ASN A 123 14.28 33.31 -15.69
CA ASN A 123 14.66 34.59 -16.30
C ASN A 123 14.39 34.66 -17.83
N GLY A 124 13.49 33.81 -18.36
CA GLY A 124 12.84 34.05 -19.65
C GLY A 124 13.66 33.85 -20.93
N LYS A 125 14.78 33.10 -20.91
CA LYS A 125 15.51 32.75 -22.14
C LYS A 125 15.34 31.28 -22.53
N PRO A 126 14.31 30.90 -23.31
CA PRO A 126 14.22 29.57 -23.88
C PRO A 126 15.09 29.47 -25.15
N GLN A 127 15.99 28.49 -25.20
CA GLN A 127 16.45 27.91 -26.45
C GLN A 127 16.11 26.42 -26.44
N PHE A 128 15.19 26.01 -27.31
CA PHE A 128 15.07 24.62 -27.74
C PHE A 128 15.27 24.58 -29.26
N LYS A 129 16.40 24.04 -29.71
CA LYS A 129 16.49 23.47 -31.07
C LYS A 129 15.93 22.04 -30.97
N ARG A 130 14.75 21.83 -31.56
CA ARG A 130 14.19 20.49 -31.81
C ARG A 130 15.08 19.78 -32.84
N GLN A 131 15.62 18.63 -32.47
CA GLN A 131 16.20 17.68 -33.43
C GLN A 131 15.05 16.89 -34.06
N LYS A 132 14.98 16.92 -35.39
CA LYS A 132 14.02 16.17 -36.21
C LYS A 132 14.60 14.76 -36.41
N VAL A 133 13.79 13.73 -36.20
CA VAL A 133 14.12 12.34 -36.51
C VAL A 133 13.13 11.89 -37.57
N ASP A 134 13.63 11.51 -38.74
CA ASP A 134 12.85 10.96 -39.85
C ASP A 134 12.50 9.49 -39.56
N ALA A 135 11.30 9.08 -40.00
CA ALA A 135 10.79 7.73 -39.88
C ALA A 135 10.77 7.09 -41.28
N GLU A 136 11.52 6.01 -41.46
CA GLU A 136 11.39 5.11 -42.60
C GLU A 136 10.57 3.89 -42.19
N ASP A 137 9.60 3.56 -43.04
CA ASP A 137 8.64 2.48 -42.90
C ASP A 137 9.05 1.34 -43.82
N GLY A 138 9.14 0.12 -43.28
CA GLY A 138 9.59 -1.07 -44.00
C GLY A 138 8.95 -2.31 -43.40
N SER A 139 7.80 -2.70 -43.94
CA SER A 139 7.08 -3.93 -43.61
C SER A 139 7.54 -5.08 -44.51
N SER A 140 7.95 -6.20 -43.92
CA SER A 140 7.99 -7.51 -44.58
C SER A 140 7.27 -8.52 -43.70
N GLU A 141 6.12 -8.98 -44.19
CA GLU A 141 5.31 -10.06 -43.64
C GLU A 141 5.95 -11.40 -44.02
N ASP A 142 6.41 -12.20 -43.05
CA ASP A 142 6.47 -13.69 -43.13
C ASP A 142 7.11 -14.41 -41.91
N ALA A 143 7.19 -13.79 -40.71
CA ALA A 143 7.89 -14.39 -39.55
C ALA A 143 7.03 -14.67 -38.29
N ASP A 144 5.71 -14.42 -38.30
CA ASP A 144 4.97 -14.21 -37.05
C ASP A 144 4.44 -15.46 -36.31
N GLU A 145 4.35 -16.63 -36.96
CA GLU A 145 3.77 -17.82 -36.30
C GLU A 145 4.73 -18.60 -35.38
N ALA A 146 6.06 -18.46 -35.57
CA ALA A 146 7.06 -19.18 -34.77
C ALA A 146 7.13 -18.70 -33.31
N ARG A 147 6.68 -17.46 -33.04
CA ARG A 147 6.74 -16.80 -31.74
C ARG A 147 5.87 -17.47 -30.66
N PHE A 148 4.85 -18.23 -31.05
CA PHE A 148 3.85 -18.78 -30.13
C PHE A 148 4.11 -20.24 -29.72
N VAL A 149 5.17 -20.88 -30.22
CA VAL A 149 5.54 -22.25 -29.85
C VAL A 149 6.25 -22.25 -28.48
N LEU A 150 5.93 -23.20 -27.61
CA LEU A 150 6.60 -23.36 -26.31
C LEU A 150 8.01 -23.92 -26.48
N ASP A 151 8.95 -23.35 -25.73
CA ASP A 151 10.33 -23.83 -25.64
C ASP A 151 10.37 -25.15 -24.84
N ASP A 152 11.47 -25.88 -24.96
CA ASP A 152 11.58 -27.22 -24.40
C ASP A 152 11.77 -27.20 -22.88
N TYR A 153 10.97 -27.97 -22.15
CA TYR A 153 11.03 -28.09 -20.68
C TYR A 153 11.48 -29.51 -20.26
N GLU A 154 12.59 -29.60 -19.50
CA GLU A 154 13.15 -30.85 -18.96
C GLU A 154 12.99 -30.92 -17.43
N SER A 155 12.49 -32.05 -16.92
CA SER A 155 11.93 -32.16 -15.56
C SER A 155 12.56 -33.27 -14.70
N ASP A 156 13.68 -33.89 -15.13
CA ASP A 156 14.20 -35.11 -14.50
C ASP A 156 15.53 -34.86 -13.77
N GLY A 157 15.45 -34.72 -12.44
CA GLY A 157 16.62 -34.71 -11.55
C GLY A 157 16.25 -34.96 -10.08
N GLU A 158 15.96 -36.21 -9.69
CA GLU A 158 15.98 -36.72 -8.29
C GLU A 158 16.27 -38.25 -8.35
N SER A 159 17.08 -38.95 -7.54
CA SER A 159 17.91 -38.64 -6.37
C SER A 159 18.94 -39.80 -6.13
N SER A 160 20.09 -39.49 -5.51
CA SER A 160 21.09 -40.40 -4.89
C SER A 160 22.20 -41.03 -5.75
N LYS A 161 23.13 -40.17 -6.20
CA LYS A 161 24.56 -40.25 -5.90
C LYS A 161 25.10 -38.83 -5.92
N LEU A 162 25.71 -38.42 -4.80
CA LEU A 162 26.32 -37.12 -4.56
C LEU A 162 27.17 -36.63 -5.74
N ARG A 163 26.55 -35.90 -6.65
CA ARG A 163 27.15 -34.78 -7.38
C ARG A 163 26.39 -33.58 -6.89
N LYS A 164 27.14 -32.63 -6.32
CA LYS A 164 26.73 -31.36 -5.77
C LYS A 164 25.29 -31.01 -6.15
N ALA A 165 24.40 -31.07 -5.15
CA ALA A 165 23.21 -30.24 -5.15
C ALA A 165 23.61 -28.90 -5.78
N THR A 166 22.86 -28.44 -6.78
CA THR A 166 22.86 -27.04 -7.14
C THR A 166 22.51 -26.29 -5.86
N THR A 167 23.55 -25.95 -5.10
CA THR A 167 23.51 -24.97 -4.05
C THR A 167 22.78 -23.80 -4.65
N PHE A 168 21.57 -23.54 -4.17
CA PHE A 168 21.04 -22.19 -4.17
C PHE A 168 22.13 -21.34 -3.53
N ASN A 169 22.88 -20.63 -4.35
CA ASN A 169 23.59 -19.46 -3.89
C ASN A 169 22.61 -18.29 -3.94
N ASP A 170 22.78 -17.43 -2.94
CA ASP A 170 22.01 -16.28 -2.42
C ASP A 170 21.47 -15.23 -3.43
N SER A 171 21.04 -15.63 -4.64
CA SER A 171 20.62 -14.66 -5.67
C SER A 171 19.49 -15.11 -6.61
N GLY A 172 19.01 -16.36 -6.56
CA GLY A 172 17.72 -16.75 -7.18
C GLY A 172 17.55 -16.50 -8.69
N ILE A 173 18.62 -16.48 -9.49
CA ILE A 173 18.58 -16.18 -10.94
C ILE A 173 18.82 -17.46 -11.77
N SER A 174 18.13 -17.62 -12.92
CA SER A 174 18.29 -18.80 -13.82
C SER A 174 19.66 -18.85 -14.52
N GLU A 175 20.13 -20.05 -14.82
CA GLU A 175 21.43 -20.34 -15.43
C GLU A 175 21.62 -19.65 -16.81
N GLU A 176 20.55 -19.52 -17.59
CA GLU A 176 20.54 -18.75 -18.86
C GLU A 176 20.67 -17.24 -18.65
N THR A 177 20.16 -16.74 -17.50
CA THR A 177 20.26 -15.34 -17.12
C THR A 177 21.65 -15.02 -16.54
N GLN A 178 22.27 -15.98 -15.86
CA GLN A 178 23.69 -15.90 -15.47
C GLN A 178 24.61 -15.97 -16.67
N ALA A 179 24.37 -16.86 -17.63
CA ALA A 179 25.12 -16.91 -18.88
C ALA A 179 25.01 -15.60 -19.67
N LEU A 180 23.81 -14.98 -19.69
CA LEU A 180 23.61 -13.66 -20.28
C LEU A 180 24.32 -12.56 -19.48
N MET A 181 24.36 -12.64 -18.15
CA MET A 181 25.17 -11.74 -17.31
C MET A 181 26.66 -11.91 -17.57
N GLU A 182 27.15 -13.13 -17.80
CA GLU A 182 28.53 -13.45 -18.13
C GLU A 182 28.93 -12.97 -19.54
N GLN A 183 28.03 -13.14 -20.51
CA GLN A 183 28.20 -12.66 -21.89
C GLN A 183 28.09 -11.13 -22.00
N LEU A 184 27.29 -10.52 -21.11
CA LEU A 184 27.27 -9.08 -20.86
C LEU A 184 28.37 -8.65 -19.87
N GLY A 185 29.22 -9.57 -19.39
CA GLY A 185 30.40 -9.43 -18.55
C GLY A 185 30.21 -8.91 -17.11
N TYR A 186 29.05 -9.08 -16.50
CA TYR A 186 28.90 -9.04 -15.05
C TYR A 186 29.44 -10.34 -14.46
N SER A 187 30.77 -10.44 -14.30
CA SER A 187 31.39 -11.54 -13.54
C SER A 187 31.12 -11.36 -12.04
N LEU A 188 30.59 -12.40 -11.40
CA LEU A 188 30.74 -12.69 -9.98
C LEU A 188 31.90 -13.71 -9.86
N GLY A 189 33.11 -13.27 -10.19
CA GLY A 189 34.35 -13.99 -9.87
C GLY A 189 35.10 -13.22 -8.79
N PRO A 190 35.76 -13.89 -7.84
CA PRO A 190 36.68 -13.22 -6.93
C PRO A 190 37.86 -12.68 -7.78
N ASP A 191 38.48 -11.59 -7.32
CA ASP A 191 39.74 -11.05 -7.88
C ASP A 191 39.68 -10.08 -9.06
N LYS A 192 38.66 -9.20 -9.11
CA LYS A 192 38.88 -7.80 -9.51
C LYS A 192 38.12 -6.88 -8.57
N ALA A 193 38.85 -6.21 -7.69
CA ALA A 193 38.43 -5.19 -6.73
C ALA A 193 37.10 -4.52 -7.12
N ARG A 194 35.99 -5.11 -6.65
CA ARG A 194 34.77 -4.36 -6.47
C ARG A 194 35.12 -3.29 -5.45
N GLU A 195 34.71 -2.05 -5.69
CA GLU A 195 34.59 -1.11 -4.59
C GLU A 195 33.66 -1.77 -3.56
N ASP A 196 34.25 -2.36 -2.51
CA ASP A 196 33.54 -2.84 -1.34
C ASP A 196 32.96 -1.63 -0.62
N THR A 197 31.91 -1.03 -1.18
CA THR A 197 31.02 -0.18 -0.43
C THR A 197 30.24 -1.12 0.50
N ILE A 198 30.69 -1.21 1.74
CA ILE A 198 29.96 -1.88 2.83
C ILE A 198 28.55 -1.28 2.84
N ASP A 199 27.54 -2.14 2.85
CA ASP A 199 26.15 -1.70 2.81
C ASP A 199 25.77 -1.10 4.17
N GLU A 200 25.95 0.21 4.32
CA GLU A 200 25.68 0.92 5.57
C GLU A 200 24.21 0.78 5.99
N THR A 201 23.95 0.84 7.30
CA THR A 201 22.59 0.88 7.84
C THR A 201 21.77 2.00 7.19
N LYS A 202 20.53 1.67 6.78
CA LYS A 202 19.58 2.57 6.12
C LYS A 202 18.20 2.50 6.77
N VAL A 203 17.37 3.48 6.44
CA VAL A 203 15.95 3.49 6.80
C VAL A 203 15.10 3.23 5.57
N PHE A 204 14.36 2.12 5.57
CA PHE A 204 13.29 1.86 4.62
C PHE A 204 11.99 2.45 5.16
N PHE A 205 11.47 3.48 4.48
CA PHE A 205 10.21 4.11 4.84
C PHE A 205 9.11 3.64 3.90
N CYS A 206 8.02 3.14 4.47
CA CYS A 206 6.93 2.50 3.74
C CYS A 206 5.59 3.16 4.06
N SER A 207 4.81 3.48 3.02
CA SER A 207 3.48 4.07 3.19
C SER A 207 2.46 3.45 2.23
N ARG A 208 1.18 3.60 2.58
CA ARG A 208 0.07 3.00 1.83
C ARG A 208 -0.11 3.60 0.43
N THR A 209 -0.06 4.93 0.29
CA THR A 209 -0.36 5.63 -0.97
C THR A 209 0.84 6.39 -1.53
N HIS A 210 0.82 6.63 -2.84
CA HIS A 210 1.83 7.44 -3.51
C HIS A 210 1.84 8.90 -3.00
N SER A 211 0.66 9.49 -2.76
CA SER A 211 0.53 10.84 -2.23
C SER A 211 1.19 11.02 -0.86
N GLN A 212 1.12 10.01 0.01
CA GLN A 212 1.80 10.02 1.32
C GLN A 212 3.32 10.00 1.17
N LEU A 213 3.86 9.23 0.21
CA LEU A 213 5.31 9.21 -0.06
C LEU A 213 5.80 10.54 -0.63
N THR A 214 5.01 11.20 -1.47
CA THR A 214 5.30 12.57 -1.94
C THR A 214 5.29 13.56 -0.79
N GLN A 215 4.29 13.47 0.11
CA GLN A 215 4.24 14.31 1.32
C GLN A 215 5.48 14.09 2.20
N PHE A 216 5.83 12.83 2.47
CA PHE A 216 7.04 12.48 3.22
C PHE A 216 8.31 13.08 2.60
N SER A 217 8.46 12.98 1.28
CA SER A 217 9.61 13.56 0.57
C SER A 217 9.68 15.09 0.75
N SER A 218 8.53 15.76 0.76
CA SER A 218 8.45 17.22 0.99
C SER A 218 8.79 17.61 2.43
N GLU A 219 8.43 16.78 3.42
CA GLU A 219 8.74 17.00 4.83
C GLU A 219 10.21 16.71 5.12
N LEU A 220 10.76 15.65 4.52
CA LEU A 220 12.17 15.29 4.62
C LEU A 220 13.08 16.44 4.17
N GLY A 221 12.70 17.17 3.11
CA GLY A 221 13.45 18.33 2.62
C GLY A 221 13.47 19.54 3.55
N ARG A 222 12.67 19.54 4.64
CA ARG A 222 12.67 20.60 5.65
C ARG A 222 13.65 20.34 6.78
N VAL A 223 14.00 19.07 7.01
CA VAL A 223 14.87 18.66 8.10
C VAL A 223 16.33 18.90 7.72
N LYS A 224 17.06 19.56 8.61
CA LYS A 224 18.48 19.87 8.44
C LYS A 224 19.23 19.26 9.60
N LEU A 225 20.14 18.34 9.29
CA LEU A 225 20.90 17.59 10.29
C LEU A 225 22.39 17.84 10.13
N PRO A 226 23.15 17.75 11.22
CA PRO A 226 24.59 17.79 11.17
C PRO A 226 25.14 16.56 10.43
N PRO A 227 26.38 16.63 9.92
CA PRO A 227 27.01 15.50 9.26
C PRO A 227 27.15 14.30 10.20
N ALA A 228 27.03 13.09 9.65
CA ALA A 228 27.22 11.87 10.45
C ALA A 228 28.67 11.76 10.98
N LEU A 229 29.64 12.26 10.19
CA LEU A 229 31.06 12.29 10.52
C LEU A 229 31.59 13.71 10.40
N ILE A 230 32.26 14.17 11.45
CA ILE A 230 32.91 15.48 11.48
C ILE A 230 34.37 15.27 11.05
N PRO A 231 34.89 15.95 10.02
CA PRO A 231 36.31 15.90 9.70
C PRO A 231 37.14 16.44 10.88
N ASP A 232 38.28 15.81 11.16
CA ASP A 232 39.13 16.17 12.31
C ASP A 232 39.54 17.67 12.30
N ASP A 233 39.62 18.29 11.13
CA ASP A 233 39.94 19.71 10.93
C ASP A 233 38.87 20.69 11.48
N TYR A 234 37.64 20.23 11.75
CA TYR A 234 36.54 21.04 12.28
C TYR A 234 36.22 20.74 13.75
N ALA A 235 36.87 19.76 14.37
CA ALA A 235 36.60 19.37 15.75
C ALA A 235 37.05 20.42 16.79
N GLU A 236 37.96 21.32 16.42
CA GLU A 236 38.49 22.38 17.30
C GLU A 236 37.71 23.70 17.25
N ASP A 237 36.89 23.93 16.20
CA ASP A 237 36.10 25.15 16.04
C ASP A 237 34.65 24.95 16.50
N GLN A 238 34.12 25.85 17.34
CA GLN A 238 32.71 25.85 17.82
C GLN A 238 31.64 26.04 16.71
N ALA A 239 32.03 25.93 15.43
CA ALA A 239 31.17 26.12 14.26
C ALA A 239 30.62 24.81 13.65
N VAL A 240 30.82 23.65 14.30
CA VAL A 240 30.37 22.33 13.79
C VAL A 240 28.86 22.26 13.55
N ASP A 241 28.05 22.91 14.40
CA ASP A 241 26.58 22.94 14.28
C ASP A 241 26.06 23.76 13.08
N SER A 242 26.94 24.50 12.40
CA SER A 242 26.57 25.29 11.22
C SER A 242 26.66 24.50 9.90
N ILE A 243 27.31 23.34 9.90
CA ILE A 243 27.47 22.49 8.71
C ILE A 243 26.24 21.58 8.62
N VAL A 244 25.52 21.64 7.50
CA VAL A 244 24.33 20.81 7.25
C VAL A 244 24.63 19.84 6.12
N GLU A 245 24.47 18.54 6.39
CA GLU A 245 24.56 17.51 5.36
C GLU A 245 23.18 17.15 4.86
N ASP A 246 22.95 17.31 3.55
CA ASP A 246 21.70 16.92 2.93
C ASP A 246 21.51 15.40 2.97
N VAL A 247 20.28 14.98 3.27
CA VAL A 247 19.91 13.56 3.36
C VAL A 247 19.92 12.92 1.97
N LYS A 248 20.58 11.76 1.87
CA LYS A 248 20.63 10.95 0.64
C LYS A 248 19.37 10.10 0.55
N HIS A 249 18.43 10.48 -0.33
CA HIS A 249 17.11 9.88 -0.45
C HIS A 249 16.85 9.30 -1.84
N LEU A 250 16.13 8.19 -1.90
CA LEU A 250 15.63 7.61 -3.15
C LEU A 250 14.20 7.08 -2.99
N THR A 251 13.34 7.40 -3.96
CA THR A 251 11.98 6.85 -4.07
C THR A 251 11.95 5.65 -5.02
N LEU A 252 11.56 4.47 -4.52
CA LEU A 252 11.33 3.29 -5.34
C LEU A 252 9.89 3.22 -5.81
N GLY A 253 9.73 2.79 -7.06
CA GLY A 253 8.45 2.79 -7.75
C GLY A 253 8.22 1.53 -8.56
N SER A 254 6.95 1.26 -8.86
CA SER A 254 6.59 0.20 -9.82
C SER A 254 6.99 0.60 -11.24
N ARG A 255 7.09 -0.39 -12.14
CA ARG A 255 7.34 -0.13 -13.58
C ARG A 255 6.26 0.77 -14.19
N LYS A 256 5.03 0.73 -13.69
CA LYS A 256 3.93 1.60 -14.15
C LYS A 256 4.28 3.08 -13.97
N ASN A 257 4.94 3.43 -12.87
CA ASN A 257 5.24 4.83 -12.54
C ASN A 257 6.56 5.31 -13.17
N LEU A 258 7.56 4.43 -13.27
CA LEU A 258 8.91 4.79 -13.70
C LEU A 258 9.21 4.48 -15.18
N CYS A 259 8.32 3.82 -15.92
CA CYS A 259 8.58 3.48 -17.32
C CYS A 259 8.49 4.70 -18.25
N ILE A 260 9.62 5.06 -18.87
CA ILE A 260 9.72 6.15 -19.85
C ILE A 260 9.49 5.69 -21.30
N ASN A 261 9.44 4.38 -21.56
CA ASN A 261 9.18 3.85 -22.89
C ASN A 261 7.69 3.99 -23.24
N SER A 262 7.38 4.87 -24.21
CA SER A 262 6.01 5.17 -24.61
C SER A 262 5.24 3.95 -25.15
N LYS A 263 5.92 2.97 -25.77
CA LYS A 263 5.28 1.73 -26.26
C LYS A 263 4.79 0.85 -25.11
N VAL A 264 5.49 0.89 -23.97
CA VAL A 264 5.16 0.08 -22.78
C VAL A 264 4.21 0.83 -21.84
N ASN A 265 4.49 2.10 -21.55
CA ASN A 265 3.71 2.89 -20.60
C ASN A 265 2.24 3.09 -21.06
N LYS A 266 1.98 3.15 -22.39
CA LYS A 266 0.63 3.24 -22.96
C LYS A 266 -0.30 2.08 -22.61
N LEU A 267 0.22 0.96 -22.10
CA LEU A 267 -0.59 -0.22 -21.74
C LEU A 267 -1.46 0.03 -20.51
N GLY A 268 -1.14 1.01 -19.65
CA GLY A 268 -1.93 1.46 -18.48
C GLY A 268 -2.02 0.47 -17.31
N ASN A 269 -2.04 -0.83 -17.59
CA ASN A 269 -2.15 -1.90 -16.63
C ASN A 269 -0.78 -2.35 -16.11
N ALA A 270 -0.61 -2.42 -14.79
CA ALA A 270 0.67 -2.76 -14.14
C ALA A 270 1.18 -4.15 -14.56
N THR A 271 0.30 -5.14 -14.67
CA THR A 271 0.68 -6.49 -15.08
C THR A 271 1.14 -6.48 -16.53
N ALA A 272 0.36 -5.92 -17.46
CA ALA A 272 0.73 -5.82 -18.87
C ALA A 272 2.06 -5.05 -19.09
N ILE A 273 2.28 -3.97 -18.33
CA ILE A 273 3.54 -3.21 -18.33
C ILE A 273 4.71 -4.08 -17.89
N ASN A 274 4.57 -4.82 -16.78
CA ASN A 274 5.60 -5.73 -16.29
C ASN A 274 5.94 -6.79 -17.34
N GLU A 275 4.94 -7.40 -17.95
CA GLU A 275 5.13 -8.45 -18.94
C GLU A 275 5.81 -7.93 -20.20
N ARG A 276 5.33 -6.82 -20.78
CA ARG A 276 5.95 -6.22 -21.96
C ARG A 276 7.36 -5.72 -21.69
N CYS A 277 7.63 -5.19 -20.49
CA CYS A 277 8.99 -4.81 -20.10
C CYS A 277 9.92 -6.03 -20.09
N LEU A 278 9.49 -7.16 -19.54
CA LEU A 278 10.27 -8.42 -19.53
C LEU A 278 10.41 -9.04 -20.93
N GLU A 279 9.44 -8.86 -21.82
CA GLU A 279 9.52 -9.34 -23.22
C GLU A 279 10.60 -8.62 -24.03
N LEU A 280 10.77 -7.32 -23.81
CA LEU A 280 11.82 -6.50 -24.44
C LEU A 280 13.22 -6.82 -23.92
N GLN A 281 13.33 -7.69 -22.90
CA GLN A 281 14.60 -8.12 -22.28
C GLN A 281 15.03 -9.53 -22.69
N GLN A 282 14.21 -10.27 -23.44
CA GLN A 282 14.53 -11.64 -23.85
C GLN A 282 15.73 -11.68 -24.82
N SER A 283 16.62 -12.65 -24.62
CA SER A 283 17.73 -12.96 -25.52
C SER A 283 17.21 -13.52 -26.87
N GLY A 284 17.89 -13.19 -27.97
CA GLY A 284 17.55 -13.71 -29.31
C GLY A 284 16.70 -12.81 -30.22
N LYS A 285 16.33 -11.58 -29.81
CA LYS A 285 15.62 -10.61 -30.67
C LYS A 285 16.56 -9.54 -31.24
N SER A 286 16.24 -9.02 -32.44
CA SER A 286 16.94 -7.93 -33.11
C SER A 286 17.01 -6.67 -32.23
N SER A 287 17.99 -5.79 -32.48
CA SER A 287 18.21 -4.55 -31.72
C SER A 287 16.98 -3.66 -31.64
N ASP A 288 16.13 -3.65 -32.67
CA ASP A 288 14.87 -2.89 -32.71
C ASP A 288 13.79 -3.39 -31.74
N CYS A 289 13.91 -4.63 -31.26
CA CYS A 289 12.99 -5.24 -30.30
C CYS A 289 13.46 -5.11 -28.84
N LYS A 290 14.60 -4.48 -28.58
CA LYS A 290 15.09 -4.23 -27.21
C LYS A 290 14.66 -2.85 -26.71
N CYS A 291 14.59 -2.70 -25.40
CA CYS A 291 14.29 -1.39 -24.81
C CYS A 291 15.51 -0.46 -24.92
N GLN A 292 15.40 0.64 -25.68
CA GLN A 292 16.50 1.60 -25.87
C GLN A 292 17.02 2.24 -24.57
N PHE A 293 16.17 2.28 -23.53
CA PHE A 293 16.47 2.95 -22.27
C PHE A 293 17.08 2.01 -21.23
N MET A 294 17.20 0.72 -21.53
CA MET A 294 17.72 -0.26 -20.57
C MET A 294 19.20 0.02 -20.28
N PRO A 295 19.64 0.06 -19.00
CA PRO A 295 21.05 0.20 -18.68
C PRO A 295 21.86 -0.99 -19.23
N THR A 296 22.83 -0.69 -20.08
CA THR A 296 23.88 -1.62 -20.54
C THR A 296 25.22 -1.24 -19.91
N LYS A 297 26.26 -2.07 -20.07
CA LYS A 297 27.62 -1.71 -19.63
C LYS A 297 28.13 -0.40 -20.21
N ASP A 298 27.83 -0.14 -21.49
CA ASP A 298 28.21 1.11 -22.15
C ASP A 298 27.47 2.33 -21.57
N SER A 299 26.37 2.09 -20.85
CA SER A 299 25.55 3.12 -20.20
C SER A 299 25.97 3.40 -18.74
N GLU A 300 27.09 2.84 -18.26
CA GLU A 300 27.54 3.02 -16.86
C GLU A 300 27.74 4.49 -16.49
N VAL A 301 28.24 5.31 -17.42
CA VAL A 301 28.37 6.77 -17.22
C VAL A 301 27.01 7.43 -16.99
N LEU A 302 25.98 7.02 -17.74
CA LEU A 302 24.61 7.53 -17.59
C LEU A 302 23.96 7.05 -16.29
N VAL A 303 24.28 5.83 -15.84
CA VAL A 303 23.84 5.32 -14.52
C VAL A 303 24.47 6.14 -13.40
N ASN A 304 25.77 6.46 -13.50
CA ASN A 304 26.47 7.30 -12.54
C ASN A 304 25.95 8.74 -12.55
N GLU A 305 25.66 9.31 -13.74
CA GLU A 305 25.02 10.62 -13.85
C GLU A 305 23.62 10.61 -13.23
N PHE A 306 22.82 9.56 -13.48
CA PHE A 306 21.52 9.38 -12.85
C PHE A 306 21.63 9.28 -11.33
N ARG A 307 22.58 8.49 -10.80
CA ARG A 307 22.85 8.36 -9.36
C ARG A 307 23.13 9.73 -8.75
N ASP A 308 24.07 10.47 -9.31
CA ASP A 308 24.51 11.72 -8.72
C ASP A 308 23.40 12.78 -8.80
N HIS A 309 22.62 12.83 -9.89
CA HIS A 309 21.43 13.69 -9.97
C HIS A 309 20.28 13.27 -9.05
N ALA A 310 20.09 11.97 -8.82
CA ALA A 310 19.08 11.44 -7.92
C ALA A 310 19.41 11.78 -6.47
N LEU A 311 20.67 11.61 -6.05
CA LEU A 311 21.13 11.91 -4.68
C LEU A 311 21.36 13.40 -4.41
N ALA A 312 21.51 14.22 -5.46
CA ALA A 312 21.73 15.65 -5.31
C ALA A 312 20.52 16.40 -4.73
N ARG A 313 19.30 15.86 -4.79
CA ARG A 313 18.14 16.49 -4.17
C ARG A 313 17.11 15.44 -3.86
N ILE A 314 16.27 15.68 -2.86
CA ILE A 314 15.12 14.83 -2.58
C ILE A 314 14.16 14.90 -3.78
N ARG A 315 13.80 13.73 -4.31
CA ARG A 315 12.92 13.58 -5.49
C ARG A 315 11.80 12.60 -5.19
N ASP A 316 10.58 12.97 -5.57
CA ASP A 316 9.46 12.04 -5.60
C ASP A 316 9.54 11.08 -6.80
N ILE A 317 8.55 10.19 -6.94
CA ILE A 317 8.55 9.19 -8.03
C ILE A 317 8.48 9.85 -9.41
N GLU A 318 7.75 10.96 -9.53
CA GLU A 318 7.45 11.61 -10.81
C GLU A 318 8.68 12.37 -11.29
N ASP A 319 9.37 13.03 -10.36
CA ASP A 319 10.65 13.67 -10.57
C ASP A 319 11.70 12.66 -11.06
N LEU A 320 11.75 11.46 -10.51
CA LEU A 320 12.66 10.39 -10.96
C LEU A 320 12.32 9.91 -12.38
N GLY A 321 11.03 9.76 -12.70
CA GLY A 321 10.58 9.48 -14.06
C GLY A 321 11.02 10.56 -15.05
N SER A 322 10.85 11.83 -14.67
CA SER A 322 11.29 12.98 -15.47
C SER A 322 12.81 13.05 -15.63
N LEU A 323 13.56 12.65 -14.59
CA LEU A 323 15.02 12.63 -14.59
C LEU A 323 15.54 11.59 -15.59
N GLY A 324 15.03 10.35 -15.54
CA GLY A 324 15.45 9.33 -16.51
C GLY A 324 15.05 9.70 -17.93
N LYS A 325 13.95 10.42 -18.14
CA LYS A 325 13.59 10.95 -19.47
C LYS A 325 14.57 12.02 -19.97
N LYS A 326 15.13 12.86 -19.08
CA LYS A 326 16.13 13.88 -19.43
C LYS A 326 17.50 13.27 -19.76
N ILE A 327 17.92 12.27 -18.98
CA ILE A 327 19.20 11.58 -19.16
C ILE A 327 19.13 10.55 -20.29
N GLY A 328 17.95 10.02 -20.58
CA GLY A 328 17.74 8.98 -21.60
C GLY A 328 18.00 7.56 -21.07
N ILE A 329 17.83 7.33 -19.76
CA ILE A 329 18.04 6.02 -19.12
C ILE A 329 16.80 5.60 -18.32
N CYS A 330 16.55 4.30 -18.25
CA CYS A 330 15.39 3.73 -17.54
C CYS A 330 15.52 3.95 -16.02
N PRO A 331 14.67 4.79 -15.41
CA PRO A 331 14.76 5.08 -13.98
C PRO A 331 14.58 3.82 -13.11
N TYR A 332 13.71 2.89 -13.52
CA TYR A 332 13.38 1.68 -12.76
C TYR A 332 14.59 0.74 -12.54
N TYR A 333 15.48 0.62 -13.52
CA TYR A 333 16.70 -0.19 -13.38
C TYR A 333 17.87 0.66 -12.88
N ALA A 334 17.95 1.92 -13.28
CA ALA A 334 19.00 2.83 -12.82
C ALA A 334 18.91 3.13 -11.32
N SER A 335 17.74 3.05 -10.68
CA SER A 335 17.57 3.28 -9.24
C SER A 335 18.17 2.19 -8.35
N ARG A 336 18.32 0.96 -8.83
CA ARG A 336 18.79 -0.20 -8.03
C ARG A 336 20.21 -0.01 -7.45
N PRO A 337 21.24 0.32 -8.26
CA PRO A 337 22.58 0.57 -7.71
C PRO A 337 22.65 1.84 -6.84
N VAL A 338 21.70 2.77 -7.01
CA VAL A 338 21.64 4.00 -6.20
C VAL A 338 21.27 3.71 -4.75
N THR A 339 20.44 2.67 -4.51
CA THR A 339 19.99 2.25 -3.17
C THR A 339 21.14 2.07 -2.17
N LYS A 340 22.31 1.57 -2.62
CA LYS A 340 23.50 1.35 -1.77
C LYS A 340 24.09 2.65 -1.19
N HIS A 341 23.86 3.77 -1.88
CA HIS A 341 24.38 5.08 -1.49
C HIS A 341 23.37 5.94 -0.73
N CYS A 342 22.18 5.39 -0.42
CA CYS A 342 21.08 6.09 0.22
C CYS A 342 21.10 5.93 1.74
N GLU A 343 20.62 6.95 2.45
CA GLU A 343 20.34 6.90 3.89
C GLU A 343 18.87 6.54 4.13
N ILE A 344 17.97 7.06 3.29
CA ILE A 344 16.54 6.75 3.31
C ILE A 344 16.09 6.24 1.95
N VAL A 345 15.35 5.14 1.95
CA VAL A 345 14.68 4.58 0.77
C VAL A 345 13.19 4.54 1.02
N THR A 346 12.41 5.28 0.24
CA THR A 346 10.95 5.29 0.35
C THR A 346 10.31 4.33 -0.66
N LEU A 347 9.40 3.47 -0.21
CA LEU A 347 8.72 2.50 -1.08
C LEU A 347 7.25 2.27 -0.68
N PRO A 348 6.36 1.87 -1.61
CA PRO A 348 4.97 1.54 -1.28
C PRO A 348 4.84 0.12 -0.69
N TYR A 349 3.75 -0.11 0.05
CA TYR A 349 3.43 -1.39 0.72
C TYR A 349 3.72 -2.65 -0.12
N PRO A 350 3.28 -2.75 -1.40
CA PRO A 350 3.51 -3.96 -2.18
C PRO A 350 4.99 -4.28 -2.42
N LEU A 351 5.86 -3.28 -2.53
CA LEU A 351 7.30 -3.50 -2.74
C LEU A 351 8.01 -3.98 -1.47
N LEU A 352 7.48 -3.67 -0.28
CA LEU A 352 8.01 -4.16 1.00
C LEU A 352 7.48 -5.55 1.32
N LEU A 353 6.15 -5.71 1.24
CA LEU A 353 5.45 -6.88 1.76
C LEU A 353 5.58 -8.10 0.84
N GLN A 354 5.70 -7.90 -0.47
CA GLN A 354 5.92 -9.01 -1.40
C GLN A 354 7.40 -9.38 -1.47
N LYS A 355 7.74 -10.59 -1.02
CA LYS A 355 9.12 -11.12 -1.07
C LYS A 355 9.71 -11.10 -2.49
N SER A 356 8.95 -11.53 -3.49
CA SER A 356 9.37 -11.51 -4.89
C SER A 356 9.66 -10.09 -5.43
N ALA A 357 9.00 -9.06 -4.89
CA ALA A 357 9.27 -7.67 -5.25
C ALA A 357 10.58 -7.15 -4.62
N ARG A 358 10.85 -7.54 -3.36
CA ARG A 358 12.12 -7.23 -2.68
C ARG A 358 13.30 -7.89 -3.38
N GLU A 359 13.19 -9.18 -3.68
CA GLU A 359 14.20 -9.94 -4.42
C GLU A 359 14.44 -9.34 -5.82
N ALA A 360 13.37 -8.97 -6.54
CA ALA A 360 13.50 -8.36 -7.87
C ALA A 360 14.17 -6.97 -7.86
N LEU A 361 14.17 -6.27 -6.72
CA LEU A 361 14.80 -4.96 -6.53
C LEU A 361 16.17 -5.06 -5.83
N ASP A 362 16.62 -6.26 -5.48
CA ASP A 362 17.86 -6.52 -4.72
C ASP A 362 17.87 -5.76 -3.39
N LEU A 363 16.73 -5.80 -2.67
CA LEU A 363 16.57 -5.15 -1.37
C LEU A 363 16.83 -6.15 -0.24
N SER A 364 18.03 -6.12 0.34
CA SER A 364 18.29 -6.70 1.64
C SER A 364 17.64 -5.84 2.73
N LEU A 365 16.97 -6.47 3.70
CA LEU A 365 16.49 -5.81 4.92
C LEU A 365 17.42 -6.08 6.13
N LYS A 366 18.46 -6.90 5.95
CA LYS A 366 19.35 -7.33 7.01
C LYS A 366 20.05 -6.15 7.65
N ASP A 367 19.99 -6.06 8.98
CA ASP A 367 20.63 -4.99 9.78
C ASP A 367 20.19 -3.55 9.39
N HIS A 368 19.02 -3.42 8.76
CA HIS A 368 18.42 -2.14 8.37
C HIS A 368 17.14 -1.84 9.17
N ILE A 369 16.70 -0.58 9.16
CA ILE A 369 15.48 -0.16 9.83
C ILE A 369 14.33 -0.17 8.84
N VAL A 370 13.16 -0.67 9.27
CA VAL A 370 11.92 -0.59 8.52
C VAL A 370 10.89 0.24 9.28
N ILE A 371 10.41 1.32 8.68
CA ILE A 371 9.33 2.17 9.21
C ILE A 371 8.12 2.02 8.30
N ILE A 372 7.00 1.59 8.87
CA ILE A 372 5.71 1.47 8.19
C ILE A 372 4.77 2.53 8.76
N ASP A 373 4.47 3.54 7.95
CA ASP A 373 3.51 4.60 8.28
C ASP A 373 2.11 4.24 7.79
N GLU A 374 1.08 4.69 8.52
CA GLU A 374 -0.33 4.30 8.33
C GLU A 374 -0.54 2.77 8.49
N ALA A 375 0.14 2.20 9.47
CA ALA A 375 0.13 0.76 9.75
C ALA A 375 -1.23 0.22 10.23
N HIS A 376 -2.25 1.08 10.43
CA HIS A 376 -3.57 0.65 10.87
C HIS A 376 -4.30 -0.26 9.86
N ASN A 377 -3.84 -0.26 8.61
CA ASN A 377 -4.31 -1.16 7.55
C ASN A 377 -3.29 -2.24 7.16
N LEU A 378 -2.19 -2.41 7.90
CA LEU A 378 -1.13 -3.34 7.54
C LEU A 378 -1.63 -4.79 7.43
N MET A 379 -2.38 -5.28 8.41
CA MET A 379 -2.94 -6.64 8.40
C MET A 379 -3.87 -6.86 7.21
N ASP A 380 -4.74 -5.88 6.93
CA ASP A 380 -5.68 -5.94 5.82
C ASP A 380 -4.95 -5.85 4.46
N ALA A 381 -3.86 -5.09 4.38
CA ALA A 381 -3.00 -4.98 3.20
C ALA A 381 -2.26 -6.30 2.92
N ILE A 382 -1.68 -6.94 3.95
CA ILE A 382 -1.04 -8.26 3.80
C ILE A 382 -2.08 -9.28 3.34
N ALA A 383 -3.24 -9.34 4.01
CA ALA A 383 -4.31 -10.26 3.63
C ALA A 383 -4.78 -10.01 2.19
N GLY A 384 -4.90 -8.74 1.76
CA GLY A 384 -5.30 -8.37 0.40
C GLY A 384 -4.26 -8.73 -0.67
N ILE A 385 -2.96 -8.56 -0.37
CA ILE A 385 -1.86 -8.88 -1.30
C ILE A 385 -1.80 -10.39 -1.59
N TYR A 386 -2.04 -11.21 -0.58
CA TYR A 386 -1.96 -12.68 -0.67
C TYR A 386 -3.31 -13.37 -0.90
N SER A 387 -4.41 -12.62 -0.98
CA SER A 387 -5.73 -13.14 -1.36
C SER A 387 -5.93 -13.04 -2.88
N VAL A 388 -6.46 -14.10 -3.48
CA VAL A 388 -6.69 -14.18 -4.93
C VAL A 388 -8.14 -14.61 -5.18
N ALA A 389 -8.78 -14.02 -6.19
CA ALA A 389 -10.14 -14.37 -6.63
C ALA A 389 -10.17 -14.66 -8.13
N VAL A 390 -10.99 -15.64 -8.53
CA VAL A 390 -11.28 -15.97 -9.92
C VAL A 390 -12.78 -16.18 -10.12
N THR A 391 -13.33 -15.66 -11.21
CA THR A 391 -14.75 -15.85 -11.56
C THR A 391 -14.94 -17.11 -12.41
N LEU A 392 -16.14 -17.71 -12.37
CA LEU A 392 -16.47 -18.85 -13.24
C LEU A 392 -16.25 -18.52 -14.73
N ASP A 393 -16.59 -17.32 -15.15
CA ASP A 393 -16.42 -16.87 -16.53
C ASP A 393 -14.94 -16.79 -16.93
N GLN A 394 -14.07 -16.27 -16.05
CA GLN A 394 -12.63 -16.26 -16.26
C GLN A 394 -12.07 -17.68 -16.40
N VAL A 395 -12.46 -18.59 -15.51
CA VAL A 395 -11.98 -19.97 -15.55
C VAL A 395 -12.46 -20.69 -16.84
N LYS A 396 -13.72 -20.46 -17.26
CA LYS A 396 -14.25 -20.97 -18.53
C LYS A 396 -13.54 -20.41 -19.75
N GLN A 397 -13.26 -19.11 -19.76
CA GLN A 397 -12.49 -18.47 -20.83
C GLN A 397 -11.08 -19.06 -20.92
N ALA A 398 -10.36 -19.18 -19.81
CA ALA A 398 -9.02 -19.79 -19.77
C ALA A 398 -9.04 -21.23 -20.32
N ARG A 399 -10.06 -22.02 -19.97
CA ARG A 399 -10.27 -23.38 -20.49
C ARG A 399 -10.41 -23.40 -22.02
N ILE A 400 -11.24 -22.50 -22.57
CA ILE A 400 -11.44 -22.39 -24.02
C ILE A 400 -10.14 -21.99 -24.71
N GLN A 401 -9.46 -20.95 -24.21
CA GLN A 401 -8.20 -20.45 -24.78
C GLN A 401 -7.12 -21.54 -24.79
N LEU A 402 -6.94 -22.27 -23.69
CA LEU A 402 -6.00 -23.39 -23.59
C LEU A 402 -6.35 -24.54 -24.55
N THR A 403 -7.63 -24.86 -24.71
CA THR A 403 -8.09 -25.92 -25.61
C THR A 403 -7.78 -25.56 -27.06
N VAL A 404 -8.05 -24.31 -27.47
CA VAL A 404 -7.75 -23.81 -28.82
C VAL A 404 -6.25 -23.84 -29.09
N TYR A 405 -5.43 -23.42 -28.13
CA TYR A 405 -3.98 -23.47 -28.23
C TYR A 405 -3.46 -24.91 -28.37
N LEU A 406 -3.94 -25.82 -27.49
CA LEU A 406 -3.53 -27.22 -27.52
C LEU A 406 -3.94 -27.90 -28.84
N GLN A 407 -5.12 -27.60 -29.40
CA GLN A 407 -5.57 -28.16 -30.68
C GLN A 407 -4.67 -27.73 -31.85
N LYS A 408 -4.28 -26.46 -31.92
CA LYS A 408 -3.42 -25.94 -33.02
C LYS A 408 -1.98 -26.45 -32.90
N PHE A 409 -1.40 -26.38 -31.71
CA PHE A 409 0.00 -26.71 -31.50
C PHE A 409 0.22 -28.17 -31.08
N ARG A 410 -0.84 -29.00 -31.10
CA ARG A 410 -0.80 -30.40 -30.67
C ARG A 410 0.36 -31.15 -31.30
N ASN A 411 0.63 -30.97 -32.59
CA ASN A 411 1.67 -31.71 -33.30
C ASN A 411 3.06 -31.05 -33.22
N LYS A 412 3.13 -29.76 -32.86
CA LYS A 412 4.37 -28.97 -32.78
C LYS A 412 5.02 -28.96 -31.38
N LEU A 413 4.26 -29.21 -30.32
CA LEU A 413 4.77 -29.25 -28.95
C LEU A 413 5.52 -30.55 -28.64
N LYS A 414 6.57 -30.54 -27.81
CA LYS A 414 7.14 -31.79 -27.26
C LYS A 414 6.15 -32.50 -26.34
N GLY A 415 6.31 -33.83 -26.20
CA GLY A 415 5.42 -34.69 -25.40
C GLY A 415 5.20 -34.20 -23.96
N LYS A 416 6.27 -33.72 -23.29
CA LYS A 416 6.20 -33.19 -21.91
C LYS A 416 5.37 -31.91 -21.81
N ASN A 417 5.56 -30.93 -22.70
CA ASN A 417 4.77 -29.70 -22.75
C ASN A 417 3.27 -30.00 -22.98
N ARG A 418 2.95 -30.97 -23.85
CA ARG A 418 1.57 -31.42 -24.06
C ARG A 418 0.95 -31.96 -22.79
N VAL A 419 1.70 -32.74 -22.00
CA VAL A 419 1.23 -33.31 -20.73
C VAL A 419 0.93 -32.22 -19.71
N TYR A 420 1.81 -31.23 -19.54
CA TYR A 420 1.58 -30.12 -18.60
C TYR A 420 0.41 -29.20 -19.01
N VAL A 421 0.26 -28.89 -20.31
CA VAL A 421 -0.91 -28.15 -20.80
C VAL A 421 -2.19 -28.95 -20.57
N ALA A 422 -2.19 -30.26 -20.84
CA ALA A 422 -3.34 -31.13 -20.57
C ALA A 422 -3.64 -31.28 -19.07
N GLN A 423 -2.62 -31.32 -18.21
CA GLN A 423 -2.78 -31.28 -16.74
C GLN A 423 -3.43 -29.97 -16.30
N THR A 424 -2.99 -28.82 -16.84
CA THR A 424 -3.58 -27.51 -16.56
C THR A 424 -5.07 -27.48 -16.92
N ILE A 425 -5.43 -27.98 -18.10
CA ILE A 425 -6.84 -28.08 -18.53
C ILE A 425 -7.64 -28.98 -17.58
N ARG A 426 -7.08 -30.12 -17.14
CA ARG A 426 -7.76 -31.03 -16.20
C ARG A 426 -8.04 -30.38 -14.84
N VAL A 427 -7.07 -29.64 -14.29
CA VAL A 427 -7.26 -28.88 -13.04
C VAL A 427 -8.37 -27.84 -13.21
N ILE A 428 -8.33 -27.08 -14.31
CA ILE A 428 -9.34 -26.07 -14.64
C ILE A 428 -10.73 -26.71 -14.81
N ASP A 429 -10.85 -27.85 -15.50
CA ASP A 429 -12.12 -28.56 -15.66
C ASP A 429 -12.71 -29.01 -14.30
N SER A 430 -11.86 -29.42 -13.34
CA SER A 430 -12.30 -29.77 -11.98
C SER A 430 -12.85 -28.56 -11.22
N ILE A 431 -12.17 -27.41 -11.31
CA ILE A 431 -12.64 -26.14 -10.73
C ILE A 431 -13.97 -25.71 -11.35
N ILE A 432 -14.12 -25.82 -12.68
CA ILE A 432 -15.39 -25.50 -13.37
C ILE A 432 -16.51 -26.42 -12.87
N ALA A 433 -16.27 -27.72 -12.82
CA ALA A 433 -17.27 -28.70 -12.37
C ALA A 433 -17.73 -28.42 -10.93
N TYR A 434 -16.78 -28.07 -10.04
CA TYR A 434 -17.10 -27.68 -8.67
C TYR A 434 -17.98 -26.42 -8.61
N LEU A 435 -17.61 -25.37 -9.34
CA LEU A 435 -18.37 -24.11 -9.35
C LEU A 435 -19.76 -24.29 -9.97
N GLU A 436 -19.89 -25.05 -11.06
CA GLU A 436 -21.19 -25.34 -11.68
C GLU A 436 -22.11 -26.18 -10.79
N SER A 437 -21.54 -27.12 -10.02
CA SER A 437 -22.29 -27.86 -8.99
C SER A 437 -22.88 -26.89 -7.94
N LYS A 438 -22.11 -25.88 -7.54
CA LYS A 438 -22.56 -24.85 -6.59
C LYS A 438 -23.54 -23.85 -7.18
N VAL A 439 -23.45 -23.53 -8.48
CA VAL A 439 -24.47 -22.73 -9.18
C VAL A 439 -25.84 -23.43 -9.13
N SER A 440 -25.85 -24.75 -9.30
CA SER A 440 -27.07 -25.56 -9.35
C SER A 440 -27.74 -25.79 -7.98
N GLN A 441 -27.02 -25.56 -6.88
CA GLN A 441 -27.57 -25.64 -5.52
C GLN A 441 -28.34 -24.35 -5.18
N ALA A 442 -29.68 -24.44 -5.16
CA ALA A 442 -30.54 -23.32 -4.79
C ALA A 442 -30.42 -23.02 -3.28
N GLY A 443 -30.06 -21.77 -2.94
CA GLY A 443 -30.12 -21.24 -1.56
C GLY A 443 -28.79 -20.85 -0.91
N THR A 444 -27.64 -21.33 -1.38
CA THR A 444 -26.33 -20.94 -0.80
C THR A 444 -25.76 -19.73 -1.52
N LYS A 445 -25.74 -18.56 -0.85
CA LYS A 445 -25.11 -17.33 -1.38
C LYS A 445 -23.59 -17.34 -1.23
N ASP A 446 -23.07 -17.94 -0.16
CA ASP A 446 -21.64 -18.02 0.15
C ASP A 446 -21.32 -19.30 0.95
N GLY A 447 -20.07 -19.75 0.90
CA GLY A 447 -19.63 -20.92 1.66
C GLY A 447 -18.14 -21.23 1.57
N LEU A 448 -17.70 -22.19 2.39
CA LEU A 448 -16.35 -22.72 2.36
C LEU A 448 -16.17 -23.69 1.19
N ALA A 449 -15.05 -23.55 0.48
CA ALA A 449 -14.60 -24.52 -0.50
C ALA A 449 -13.47 -25.35 0.11
N ASP A 450 -13.61 -26.67 0.07
CA ASP A 450 -12.56 -27.58 0.51
C ASP A 450 -11.65 -27.96 -0.67
N ILE A 451 -10.34 -28.02 -0.42
CA ILE A 451 -9.35 -28.33 -1.47
C ILE A 451 -9.60 -29.73 -2.04
N GLY A 452 -9.97 -30.69 -1.19
CA GLY A 452 -10.31 -32.04 -1.63
C GLY A 452 -11.50 -32.07 -2.60
N SER A 453 -12.49 -31.21 -2.37
CA SER A 453 -13.64 -31.06 -3.29
C SER A 453 -13.27 -30.34 -4.58
N LEU A 454 -12.35 -29.37 -4.52
CA LEU A 454 -11.90 -28.59 -5.67
C LEU A 454 -10.96 -29.39 -6.60
N MET A 455 -10.25 -30.38 -6.04
CA MET A 455 -9.32 -31.26 -6.76
C MET A 455 -9.94 -32.65 -7.03
N SER A 456 -11.27 -32.75 -7.00
CA SER A 456 -11.96 -34.02 -7.18
C SER A 456 -12.11 -34.38 -8.67
N GLY A 457 -11.90 -35.66 -8.99
CA GLY A 457 -12.15 -36.24 -10.31
C GLY A 457 -10.95 -36.29 -11.27
N LYS A 458 -11.03 -37.20 -12.25
CA LYS A 458 -10.10 -37.38 -13.39
C LYS A 458 -8.59 -37.43 -13.03
N GLY A 459 -8.24 -37.90 -11.83
CA GLY A 459 -6.85 -38.03 -11.37
C GLY A 459 -6.14 -36.69 -11.14
N VAL A 460 -6.90 -35.62 -10.87
CA VAL A 460 -6.38 -34.27 -10.61
C VAL A 460 -5.65 -34.18 -9.26
N ASP A 461 -6.06 -35.00 -8.30
CA ASP A 461 -5.40 -35.26 -7.01
C ASP A 461 -3.96 -35.76 -7.15
N GLN A 462 -3.65 -36.47 -8.23
CA GLN A 462 -2.31 -37.00 -8.51
C GLN A 462 -1.40 -36.00 -9.24
N ILE A 463 -1.91 -34.81 -9.59
CA ILE A 463 -1.12 -33.78 -10.28
C ILE A 463 -0.32 -33.00 -9.25
N ASN A 464 1.01 -33.01 -9.42
CA ASN A 464 1.89 -32.19 -8.60
C ASN A 464 1.73 -30.70 -8.99
N ILE A 465 0.97 -29.95 -8.21
CA ILE A 465 0.69 -28.52 -8.43
C ILE A 465 1.98 -27.69 -8.42
N TYR A 466 2.97 -28.05 -7.59
CA TYR A 466 4.26 -27.34 -7.54
C TYR A 466 4.98 -27.40 -8.89
N LYS A 467 5.14 -28.61 -9.46
CA LYS A 467 5.75 -28.80 -10.79
C LYS A 467 4.95 -28.13 -11.90
N LEU A 468 3.62 -28.23 -11.82
CA LEU A 468 2.73 -27.58 -12.79
C LEU A 468 2.89 -26.07 -12.77
N ASN A 469 2.96 -25.48 -11.58
CA ASN A 469 3.11 -24.03 -11.44
C ASN A 469 4.50 -23.54 -11.88
N ALA A 470 5.58 -24.26 -11.53
CA ALA A 470 6.93 -23.97 -12.03
C ALA A 470 6.93 -23.94 -13.58
N TYR A 471 6.34 -24.97 -14.20
CA TYR A 471 6.15 -25.01 -15.65
C TYR A 471 5.34 -23.82 -16.18
N LEU A 472 4.22 -23.45 -15.56
CA LEU A 472 3.39 -22.31 -16.01
C LEU A 472 4.16 -20.98 -15.95
N GLN A 473 5.02 -20.80 -14.95
CA GLN A 473 5.87 -19.61 -14.79
C GLN A 473 7.00 -19.58 -15.82
N GLU A 474 7.77 -20.67 -15.94
CA GLU A 474 8.94 -20.75 -16.81
C GLU A 474 8.57 -20.73 -18.29
N SER A 475 7.56 -21.52 -18.68
CA SER A 475 7.10 -21.63 -20.06
C SER A 475 6.34 -20.39 -20.56
N ARG A 476 5.92 -19.50 -19.64
CA ARG A 476 5.11 -18.30 -19.89
C ARG A 476 3.83 -18.63 -20.70
N LEU A 477 3.22 -19.78 -20.42
CA LEU A 477 2.08 -20.34 -21.17
C LEU A 477 0.95 -19.33 -21.35
N ALA A 478 0.59 -18.58 -20.30
CA ALA A 478 -0.50 -17.60 -20.31
C ALA A 478 -0.38 -16.60 -21.47
N ARG A 479 0.83 -16.14 -21.77
CA ARG A 479 1.08 -15.19 -22.86
C ARG A 479 1.03 -15.83 -24.24
N LYS A 480 1.60 -17.03 -24.41
CA LYS A 480 1.61 -17.73 -25.70
C LYS A 480 0.19 -18.10 -26.11
N VAL A 481 -0.64 -18.49 -25.14
CA VAL A 481 -2.07 -18.77 -25.32
C VAL A 481 -2.84 -17.50 -25.70
N ASP A 482 -2.71 -16.43 -24.90
CA ASP A 482 -3.44 -15.18 -25.12
C ASP A 482 -3.03 -14.48 -26.43
N GLY A 483 -1.73 -14.45 -26.73
CA GLY A 483 -1.20 -13.91 -27.98
C GLY A 483 -1.73 -14.66 -29.21
N TYR A 484 -1.84 -15.99 -29.15
CA TYR A 484 -2.41 -16.77 -30.24
C TYR A 484 -3.92 -16.58 -30.39
N THR A 485 -4.66 -16.46 -29.29
CA THR A 485 -6.11 -16.19 -29.35
C THR A 485 -6.40 -14.83 -29.94
N ASN A 486 -5.63 -13.81 -29.58
CA ASN A 486 -5.74 -12.47 -30.17
C ASN A 486 -5.42 -12.47 -31.67
N TYR A 487 -4.35 -13.17 -32.09
CA TYR A 487 -4.02 -13.35 -33.51
C TYR A 487 -5.18 -13.98 -34.28
N LYS A 488 -5.76 -15.07 -33.73
CA LYS A 488 -6.89 -15.77 -34.36
C LYS A 488 -8.15 -14.90 -34.44
N GLU A 489 -8.45 -14.11 -33.41
CA GLU A 489 -9.59 -13.16 -33.42
C GLU A 489 -9.39 -12.08 -34.49
N GLN A 490 -8.17 -11.56 -34.66
CA GLN A 490 -7.83 -10.56 -35.69
C GLN A 490 -7.96 -11.15 -37.10
N SER A 491 -7.40 -12.34 -37.36
CA SER A 491 -7.51 -13.00 -38.66
C SER A 491 -8.96 -13.37 -39.04
N GLN A 492 -9.85 -13.57 -38.06
CA GLN A 492 -11.27 -13.83 -38.30
C GLN A 492 -12.07 -12.56 -38.64
N MET A 493 -11.69 -11.40 -38.11
CA MET A 493 -12.32 -10.12 -38.45
C MET A 493 -11.96 -9.64 -39.87
N GLU A 494 -10.73 -9.90 -40.33
CA GLU A 494 -10.28 -9.53 -41.68
C GLU A 494 -10.90 -10.41 -42.79
N GLY A 495 -11.37 -11.62 -42.46
CA GLY A 495 -12.02 -12.54 -43.41
C GLY A 495 -13.53 -12.29 -43.67
N SER A 496 -14.13 -11.28 -43.04
CA SER A 496 -15.57 -11.00 -43.12
C SER A 496 -15.86 -9.82 -44.05
N THR A 497 -16.08 -10.07 -45.34
CA THR A 497 -16.47 -9.03 -46.31
C THR A 497 -17.90 -8.54 -46.08
N ALA A 498 -18.09 -7.49 -45.29
CA ALA A 498 -19.30 -6.67 -45.28
C ALA A 498 -19.00 -5.21 -44.90
N GLY A 499 -18.97 -4.33 -45.93
CA GLY A 499 -19.32 -2.89 -45.92
C GLY A 499 -18.62 -1.92 -44.95
N PRO A 500 -18.09 -0.75 -45.42
CA PRO A 500 -17.47 0.23 -44.54
C PRO A 500 -18.56 1.11 -43.89
N THR A 501 -18.96 0.80 -42.66
CA THR A 501 -19.61 1.77 -41.77
C THR A 501 -18.74 1.99 -40.54
N SER A 502 -18.11 3.16 -40.51
CA SER A 502 -17.40 3.80 -39.40
C SER A 502 -17.29 3.00 -38.10
N THR A 503 -16.26 2.16 -37.99
CA THR A 503 -15.86 1.54 -36.73
C THR A 503 -14.46 2.01 -36.36
N THR A 504 -14.38 2.56 -35.16
CA THR A 504 -13.18 2.91 -34.43
C THR A 504 -12.17 1.77 -34.51
N LYS A 505 -10.92 2.08 -34.87
CA LYS A 505 -9.79 1.14 -34.76
C LYS A 505 -9.66 0.69 -33.29
N SER A 506 -10.31 -0.40 -32.89
CA SER A 506 -10.09 -0.99 -31.57
C SER A 506 -8.72 -1.69 -31.60
N GLY A 507 -7.74 -1.06 -30.96
CA GLY A 507 -6.44 -1.68 -30.70
C GLY A 507 -6.56 -2.97 -29.89
N PRO A 508 -5.45 -3.73 -29.73
CA PRO A 508 -5.45 -5.00 -28.99
C PRO A 508 -6.04 -4.80 -27.58
N ARG A 509 -6.93 -5.71 -27.15
CA ARG A 509 -7.55 -5.69 -25.82
C ARG A 509 -6.47 -5.50 -24.76
N GLN A 510 -6.58 -4.42 -23.99
CA GLN A 510 -5.62 -3.95 -22.99
C GLN A 510 -5.78 -4.72 -21.66
N THR A 511 -6.06 -6.02 -21.72
CA THR A 511 -6.50 -6.82 -20.57
C THR A 511 -5.42 -7.83 -20.18
N VAL A 512 -5.29 -8.14 -18.88
CA VAL A 512 -4.38 -9.18 -18.40
C VAL A 512 -4.83 -10.51 -19.01
N PRO A 513 -3.92 -11.39 -19.48
CA PRO A 513 -4.29 -12.72 -19.91
C PRO A 513 -5.10 -13.43 -18.83
N VAL A 514 -6.28 -13.95 -19.19
CA VAL A 514 -7.19 -14.61 -18.24
C VAL A 514 -6.48 -15.77 -17.53
N LEU A 515 -5.58 -16.46 -18.23
CA LEU A 515 -4.78 -17.53 -17.64
C LEU A 515 -3.81 -17.05 -16.55
N THR A 516 -3.34 -15.80 -16.56
CA THR A 516 -2.49 -15.26 -15.50
C THR A 516 -3.26 -15.14 -14.18
N HIS A 517 -4.54 -14.77 -14.22
CA HIS A 517 -5.41 -14.77 -13.04
C HIS A 517 -5.61 -16.18 -12.48
N VAL A 518 -5.88 -17.15 -13.37
CA VAL A 518 -6.02 -18.56 -12.98
C VAL A 518 -4.70 -19.11 -12.41
N GLN A 519 -3.55 -18.78 -13.01
CA GLN A 519 -2.24 -19.18 -12.51
C GLN A 519 -1.97 -18.62 -11.10
N GLY A 520 -2.29 -17.34 -10.87
CA GLY A 520 -2.21 -16.74 -9.52
C GLY A 520 -3.09 -17.47 -8.50
N PHE A 521 -4.26 -17.96 -8.93
CA PHE A 521 -5.13 -18.77 -8.08
C PHE A 521 -4.55 -20.18 -7.84
N LEU A 522 -3.96 -20.83 -8.85
CA LEU A 522 -3.32 -22.15 -8.68
C LEU A 522 -2.16 -22.11 -7.69
N LEU A 523 -1.41 -21.01 -7.64
CA LEU A 523 -0.38 -20.76 -6.61
C LEU A 523 -0.97 -20.80 -5.20
N SER A 524 -2.15 -20.20 -5.00
CA SER A 524 -2.79 -20.17 -3.68
C SER A 524 -3.22 -21.56 -3.19
N LEU A 525 -3.39 -22.55 -4.08
CA LEU A 525 -3.68 -23.95 -3.72
C LEU A 525 -2.52 -24.62 -2.98
N MET A 526 -1.31 -24.08 -3.09
CA MET A 526 -0.13 -24.60 -2.40
C MET A 526 0.00 -24.05 -0.97
N ASN A 527 -0.76 -23.02 -0.61
CA ASN A 527 -0.65 -22.42 0.71
C ASN A 527 -1.21 -23.39 1.78
N PRO A 528 -0.56 -23.53 2.94
CA PRO A 528 -1.07 -24.37 4.03
C PRO A 528 -2.49 -23.99 4.44
N SER A 529 -3.32 -25.00 4.75
CA SER A 529 -4.70 -24.80 5.23
C SER A 529 -4.79 -24.14 6.61
N ALA A 530 -3.67 -24.08 7.32
CA ALA A 530 -3.51 -23.32 8.56
C ALA A 530 -3.39 -21.81 8.32
N GLU A 531 -2.90 -21.39 7.15
CA GLU A 531 -2.63 -19.99 6.82
C GLU A 531 -3.81 -19.32 6.12
N GLY A 532 -4.58 -20.07 5.32
CA GLY A 532 -5.72 -19.53 4.59
C GLY A 532 -6.78 -20.57 4.20
N ARG A 533 -7.91 -20.08 3.68
CA ARG A 533 -9.08 -20.90 3.31
C ARG A 533 -9.68 -20.43 1.99
N PHE A 534 -10.34 -21.35 1.29
CA PHE A 534 -11.06 -21.07 0.05
C PHE A 534 -12.55 -20.84 0.34
N PHE A 535 -13.13 -19.90 -0.40
CA PHE A 535 -14.52 -19.47 -0.30
C PHE A 535 -15.13 -19.42 -1.69
N TYR A 536 -16.40 -19.79 -1.80
CA TYR A 536 -17.20 -19.48 -2.97
C TYR A 536 -18.27 -18.46 -2.61
N SER A 537 -18.58 -17.57 -3.55
CA SER A 537 -19.62 -16.55 -3.40
C SER A 537 -20.42 -16.41 -4.69
N LYS A 538 -21.73 -16.23 -4.57
CA LYS A 538 -22.64 -15.91 -5.67
C LYS A 538 -22.88 -14.41 -5.67
N GLU A 539 -22.29 -13.70 -6.62
CA GLU A 539 -22.56 -12.29 -6.85
C GLU A 539 -23.64 -12.13 -7.93
N GLU A 540 -24.59 -11.22 -7.72
CA GLU A 540 -25.73 -11.03 -8.63
C GLU A 540 -25.30 -10.55 -10.04
N ALA A 541 -24.13 -9.92 -10.16
CA ALA A 541 -23.64 -9.32 -11.41
C ALA A 541 -22.51 -10.12 -12.10
N SER A 542 -21.67 -10.85 -11.35
CA SER A 542 -20.43 -11.48 -11.85
C SER A 542 -20.45 -13.02 -11.82
N GLY A 543 -21.58 -13.60 -11.43
CA GLY A 543 -21.76 -15.05 -11.35
C GLY A 543 -21.15 -15.66 -10.08
N MET A 544 -20.66 -16.90 -10.17
CA MET A 544 -19.95 -17.54 -9.06
C MET A 544 -18.47 -17.18 -9.07
N THR A 545 -17.97 -16.75 -7.91
CA THR A 545 -16.58 -16.44 -7.64
C THR A 545 -15.98 -17.46 -6.69
N LEU A 546 -14.72 -17.84 -6.94
CA LEU A 546 -13.90 -18.63 -6.03
C LEU A 546 -12.76 -17.75 -5.53
N ARG A 547 -12.58 -17.68 -4.21
CA ARG A 547 -11.64 -16.78 -3.56
C ARG A 547 -10.82 -17.49 -2.51
N TYR A 548 -9.51 -17.33 -2.56
CA TYR A 548 -8.62 -17.67 -1.46
C TYR A 548 -8.49 -16.47 -0.51
N MET A 549 -8.62 -16.71 0.78
CA MET A 549 -8.40 -15.73 1.83
C MET A 549 -7.27 -16.17 2.74
N LEU A 550 -6.28 -15.30 2.90
CA LEU A 550 -5.31 -15.43 3.97
C LEU A 550 -5.98 -15.12 5.33
N LEU A 551 -5.82 -16.03 6.29
CA LEU A 551 -6.33 -15.90 7.66
C LEU A 551 -5.24 -15.41 8.62
N ASP A 552 -3.99 -15.85 8.45
CA ASP A 552 -2.87 -15.46 9.30
C ASP A 552 -1.80 -14.66 8.53
N PRO A 553 -1.67 -13.34 8.75
CA PRO A 553 -0.61 -12.53 8.14
C PRO A 553 0.77 -12.73 8.77
N THR A 554 0.87 -13.45 9.89
CA THR A 554 2.10 -13.58 10.70
C THR A 554 3.30 -14.03 9.84
N PHE A 555 3.16 -15.11 9.07
CA PHE A 555 4.28 -15.72 8.36
C PHE A 555 4.86 -14.83 7.26
N HIS A 556 4.01 -14.11 6.52
CA HIS A 556 4.48 -13.19 5.48
C HIS A 556 5.17 -11.95 6.06
N PHE A 557 4.79 -11.52 7.27
CA PHE A 557 5.42 -10.39 7.94
C PHE A 557 6.66 -10.78 8.75
N LYS A 558 6.75 -12.05 9.17
CA LYS A 558 7.84 -12.59 9.99
C LYS A 558 9.21 -12.38 9.33
N ASP A 559 9.34 -12.69 8.04
CA ASP A 559 10.59 -12.48 7.27
C ASP A 559 11.11 -11.02 7.41
N ILE A 560 10.21 -10.03 7.38
CA ILE A 560 10.59 -8.61 7.47
C ILE A 560 11.11 -8.27 8.87
N VAL A 561 10.50 -8.82 9.90
CA VAL A 561 10.84 -8.53 11.29
C VAL A 561 12.10 -9.27 11.73
N GLU A 562 12.35 -10.47 11.23
CA GLU A 562 13.56 -11.24 11.54
C GLU A 562 14.78 -10.74 10.77
N ASP A 563 14.61 -10.25 9.54
CA ASP A 563 15.70 -9.67 8.75
C ASP A 563 16.09 -8.28 9.27
N ALA A 564 15.10 -7.42 9.57
CA ALA A 564 15.35 -6.04 9.96
C ALA A 564 15.98 -5.92 11.36
N ARG A 565 16.83 -4.91 11.57
CA ARG A 565 17.34 -4.54 12.90
C ARG A 565 16.20 -4.11 13.82
N ALA A 566 15.31 -3.26 13.31
CA ALA A 566 14.18 -2.70 14.05
C ALA A 566 13.03 -2.43 13.08
N VAL A 567 11.79 -2.65 13.56
CA VAL A 567 10.57 -2.39 12.78
C VAL A 567 9.66 -1.46 13.56
N VAL A 568 9.34 -0.31 12.97
CA VAL A 568 8.43 0.68 13.56
C VAL A 568 7.12 0.70 12.80
N LEU A 569 6.02 0.36 13.49
CA LEU A 569 4.66 0.46 13.01
C LEU A 569 4.04 1.75 13.57
N ALA A 570 3.84 2.76 12.71
CA ALA A 570 3.29 4.04 13.10
C ALA A 570 1.92 4.27 12.46
N GLY A 571 0.96 4.80 13.22
CA GLY A 571 -0.38 5.08 12.70
C GLY A 571 -1.14 6.13 13.50
N GLY A 572 -2.11 6.77 12.85
CA GLY A 572 -3.00 7.76 13.50
C GLY A 572 -4.05 7.15 14.42
N THR A 573 -4.42 5.90 14.14
CA THR A 573 -5.54 5.20 14.79
C THR A 573 -5.18 3.73 14.98
N MET A 574 -4.09 3.47 15.72
CA MET A 574 -3.64 2.10 15.99
C MET A 574 -4.46 1.42 17.10
N SER A 575 -5.28 2.16 17.84
CA SER A 575 -6.13 1.59 18.89
C SER A 575 -7.22 0.64 18.33
N PRO A 576 -7.35 -0.58 18.87
CA PRO A 576 -6.55 -1.18 19.95
C PRO A 576 -5.24 -1.83 19.44
N MET A 577 -4.12 -1.54 20.13
CA MET A 577 -2.78 -2.05 19.75
C MET A 577 -2.59 -3.55 19.99
N SER A 578 -3.39 -4.15 20.88
CA SER A 578 -3.33 -5.57 21.24
C SER A 578 -3.55 -6.49 20.03
N ASP A 579 -4.30 -6.03 19.01
CA ASP A 579 -4.52 -6.81 17.78
C ASP A 579 -3.20 -7.12 17.07
N TYR A 580 -2.26 -6.18 17.03
CA TYR A 580 -0.95 -6.37 16.37
C TYR A 580 -0.09 -7.38 17.14
N GLU A 581 -0.07 -7.26 18.47
CA GLU A 581 0.67 -8.19 19.34
C GLU A 581 0.12 -9.62 19.21
N GLN A 582 -1.20 -9.78 19.24
CA GLN A 582 -1.84 -11.09 19.28
C GLN A 582 -1.96 -11.76 17.91
N HIS A 583 -2.10 -10.99 16.82
CA HIS A 583 -2.37 -11.54 15.50
C HIS A 583 -1.23 -11.42 14.49
N LEU A 584 -0.37 -10.40 14.62
CA LEU A 584 0.75 -10.17 13.67
C LEU A 584 2.10 -10.56 14.26
N LEU A 585 2.35 -10.19 15.52
CA LEU A 585 3.63 -10.36 16.23
C LEU A 585 3.59 -11.47 17.28
N SER A 586 2.63 -12.38 17.10
CA SER A 586 2.23 -13.35 18.11
C SER A 586 3.30 -14.37 18.50
N TYR A 587 4.40 -14.44 17.75
CA TYR A 587 5.56 -15.32 17.95
C TYR A 587 6.72 -14.63 18.67
N LEU A 588 6.67 -13.30 18.83
CA LEU A 588 7.71 -12.53 19.52
C LEU A 588 7.47 -12.51 21.02
N ASP A 589 8.57 -12.42 21.76
CA ASP A 589 8.53 -12.15 23.19
C ASP A 589 8.02 -10.72 23.44
N PRO A 590 7.09 -10.50 24.38
CA PRO A 590 6.60 -9.15 24.72
C PRO A 590 7.70 -8.15 25.05
N SER A 591 8.85 -8.57 25.58
CA SER A 591 10.01 -7.70 25.87
C SER A 591 10.64 -7.08 24.62
N LYS A 592 10.44 -7.69 23.44
CA LYS A 592 10.89 -7.15 22.14
C LYS A 592 9.90 -6.17 21.53
N ILE A 593 8.73 -5.99 22.13
CA ILE A 593 7.68 -5.10 21.63
C ILE A 593 7.61 -3.86 22.53
N THR A 594 7.68 -2.69 21.91
CA THR A 594 7.51 -1.40 22.60
C THR A 594 6.25 -0.72 22.07
N THR A 595 5.36 -0.29 22.95
CA THR A 595 4.14 0.42 22.55
C THR A 595 4.11 1.84 23.10
N LEU A 596 3.62 2.78 22.29
CA LEU A 596 3.42 4.17 22.70
C LEU A 596 2.12 4.69 22.12
N SER A 597 1.26 5.27 22.96
CA SER A 597 0.07 6.00 22.52
C SER A 597 0.19 7.45 22.98
N CYS A 598 0.41 8.36 22.02
CA CYS A 598 0.52 9.79 22.29
C CYS A 598 -0.87 10.40 22.49
N GLY A 599 -0.93 11.40 23.38
CA GLY A 599 -2.09 12.29 23.48
C GLY A 599 -2.28 13.14 22.22
N HIS A 600 -3.34 13.94 22.20
CA HIS A 600 -3.58 14.91 21.12
C HIS A 600 -3.05 16.29 21.51
N VAL A 601 -2.67 17.12 20.53
CA VAL A 601 -2.21 18.51 20.75
C VAL A 601 -3.37 19.47 21.09
N ILE A 602 -4.63 19.04 20.91
CA ILE A 602 -5.77 19.94 21.12
C ILE A 602 -6.09 20.08 22.60
N PRO A 603 -6.52 21.26 23.05
CA PRO A 603 -7.06 21.40 24.38
C PRO A 603 -8.41 20.64 24.46
N PRO A 604 -8.76 20.04 25.61
CA PRO A 604 -10.03 19.33 25.79
C PRO A 604 -11.26 20.21 25.48
N SER A 605 -11.14 21.53 25.65
CA SER A 605 -12.17 22.50 25.30
C SER A 605 -12.50 22.61 23.82
N ASN A 606 -11.64 22.09 22.92
CA ASN A 606 -11.84 22.16 21.47
C ASN A 606 -12.51 20.90 20.91
N LEU A 607 -12.84 19.94 21.76
CA LEU A 607 -13.49 18.71 21.34
C LEU A 607 -14.72 18.43 22.19
N LEU A 608 -15.85 18.27 21.51
CA LEU A 608 -17.08 17.80 22.13
C LEU A 608 -17.43 16.43 21.57
N ALA A 609 -17.21 15.35 22.33
CA ALA A 609 -17.58 14.00 21.93
C ALA A 609 -18.80 13.52 22.73
N ILE A 610 -19.91 13.20 22.05
CA ILE A 610 -21.16 12.79 22.71
C ILE A 610 -21.68 11.46 22.15
N PRO A 611 -21.86 10.43 22.98
CA PRO A 611 -22.64 9.26 22.62
C PRO A 611 -24.15 9.60 22.71
N VAL A 612 -24.83 9.62 21.56
CA VAL A 612 -26.26 9.89 21.46
C VAL A 612 -27.02 8.57 21.55
N VAL A 613 -27.59 8.32 22.74
CA VAL A 613 -28.19 7.02 23.09
C VAL A 613 -29.70 7.02 22.89
N ARG A 614 -30.36 8.19 23.01
CA ARG A 614 -31.82 8.31 22.97
C ARG A 614 -32.30 9.25 21.87
N THR A 615 -33.41 8.91 21.23
CA THR A 615 -34.09 9.71 20.20
C THR A 615 -34.85 10.90 20.82
N SER A 616 -35.32 11.84 19.99
CA SER A 616 -36.19 12.96 20.44
C SER A 616 -37.53 12.49 21.01
N SER A 617 -37.93 11.26 20.68
CA SER A 617 -39.13 10.56 21.16
C SER A 617 -38.87 9.72 22.43
N GLY A 618 -37.64 9.73 22.95
CA GLY A 618 -37.24 9.01 24.18
C GLY A 618 -36.92 7.52 23.99
N ASN A 619 -36.98 7.01 22.76
CA ASN A 619 -36.61 5.63 22.45
C ASN A 619 -35.08 5.48 22.37
N GLU A 620 -34.55 4.27 22.49
CA GLU A 620 -33.11 4.03 22.29
C GLU A 620 -32.74 4.02 20.80
N PHE A 621 -31.61 4.63 20.45
CA PHE A 621 -31.01 4.48 19.13
C PHE A 621 -30.37 3.09 19.00
N ASP A 622 -31.09 2.17 18.36
CA ASP A 622 -30.66 0.78 18.15
C ASP A 622 -30.54 0.48 16.64
N PHE A 623 -29.30 0.55 16.13
CA PHE A 623 -28.99 0.27 14.73
C PHE A 623 -28.59 -1.20 14.48
N THR A 624 -29.06 -2.13 15.31
CA THR A 624 -28.96 -3.57 15.02
C THR A 624 -29.70 -3.93 13.72
N PHE A 625 -29.29 -5.02 13.07
CA PHE A 625 -29.82 -5.43 11.76
C PHE A 625 -31.35 -5.54 11.74
N GLU A 626 -31.94 -6.03 12.84
CA GLU A 626 -33.38 -6.22 13.00
C GLU A 626 -34.15 -4.90 13.09
N LYS A 627 -33.60 -3.90 13.79
CA LYS A 627 -34.31 -2.64 14.11
C LYS A 627 -33.95 -1.48 13.19
N ARG A 628 -32.76 -1.49 12.57
CA ARG A 628 -32.29 -0.38 11.72
C ARG A 628 -33.17 -0.10 10.51
N MET A 629 -33.88 -1.12 10.01
CA MET A 629 -34.80 -1.01 8.86
C MET A 629 -36.21 -0.54 9.27
N SER A 630 -36.45 -0.34 10.58
CA SER A 630 -37.70 0.23 11.05
C SER A 630 -37.88 1.65 10.55
N GLU A 631 -39.05 1.96 10.00
CA GLU A 631 -39.39 3.29 9.52
C GLU A 631 -39.31 4.35 10.63
N LYS A 632 -39.70 4.00 11.86
CA LYS A 632 -39.60 4.89 13.03
C LYS A 632 -38.15 5.29 13.30
N MET A 633 -37.21 4.33 13.23
CA MET A 633 -35.79 4.59 13.46
C MET A 633 -35.19 5.51 12.39
N MET A 634 -35.57 5.31 11.12
CA MET A 634 -35.13 6.18 10.02
C MET A 634 -35.66 7.60 10.16
N ILE A 635 -36.90 7.77 10.63
CA ILE A 635 -37.49 9.08 10.90
C ILE A 635 -36.81 9.75 12.11
N ASP A 636 -36.62 9.03 13.22
CA ASP A 636 -35.93 9.52 14.42
C ASP A 636 -34.47 9.94 14.08
N LEU A 637 -33.78 9.19 13.22
CA LEU A 637 -32.46 9.56 12.70
C LEU A 637 -32.50 10.85 11.87
N GLY A 638 -33.51 10.99 11.00
CA GLY A 638 -33.72 12.21 10.22
C GLY A 638 -33.94 13.44 11.10
N HIS A 639 -34.68 13.30 12.20
CA HIS A 639 -34.82 14.36 13.20
C HIS A 639 -33.51 14.71 13.90
N ALA A 640 -32.73 13.71 14.32
CA ALA A 640 -31.44 13.93 14.95
C ALA A 640 -30.47 14.68 14.03
N ILE A 641 -30.33 14.25 12.77
CA ILE A 641 -29.46 14.92 11.80
C ILE A 641 -29.94 16.35 11.55
N LEU A 642 -31.25 16.59 11.49
CA LEU A 642 -31.79 17.94 11.27
C LEU A 642 -31.43 18.86 12.44
N SER A 643 -31.63 18.39 13.68
CA SER A 643 -31.25 19.10 14.89
C SER A 643 -29.75 19.42 14.90
N VAL A 644 -28.88 18.45 14.59
CA VAL A 644 -27.43 18.70 14.48
C VAL A 644 -27.10 19.74 13.42
N THR A 645 -27.69 19.64 12.22
CA THR A 645 -27.41 20.59 11.13
C THR A 645 -27.85 22.03 11.44
N GLN A 646 -28.77 22.23 12.38
CA GLN A 646 -29.26 23.56 12.78
C GLN A 646 -28.29 24.25 13.75
N HIS A 647 -27.67 23.49 14.65
CA HIS A 647 -26.80 24.03 15.71
C HIS A 647 -25.30 23.97 15.36
N VAL A 648 -24.91 23.17 14.36
CA VAL A 648 -23.52 23.11 13.90
C VAL A 648 -23.26 24.13 12.78
N PRO A 649 -22.32 25.07 12.95
CA PRO A 649 -21.90 25.98 11.87
C PRO A 649 -21.09 25.23 10.81
N ASP A 650 -21.02 25.79 9.59
CA ASP A 650 -20.17 25.28 8.51
C ASP A 650 -20.43 23.80 8.14
N GLY A 651 -19.38 23.02 7.87
CA GLY A 651 -19.42 21.67 7.34
C GLY A 651 -19.85 20.62 8.37
N VAL A 652 -20.88 19.85 8.01
CA VAL A 652 -21.31 18.64 8.74
C VAL A 652 -21.08 17.41 7.87
N VAL A 653 -20.39 16.40 8.41
CA VAL A 653 -20.14 15.11 7.74
C VAL A 653 -20.84 14.00 8.51
N VAL A 654 -21.69 13.24 7.81
CA VAL A 654 -22.46 12.14 8.39
C VAL A 654 -22.01 10.82 7.75
N PHE A 655 -21.46 9.94 8.59
CA PHE A 655 -20.95 8.63 8.19
C PHE A 655 -21.98 7.53 8.43
N PHE A 656 -22.30 6.79 7.37
CA PHE A 656 -23.19 5.64 7.38
C PHE A 656 -22.42 4.31 7.36
N PRO A 657 -22.97 3.23 7.93
CA PRO A 657 -22.30 1.94 7.98
C PRO A 657 -22.29 1.21 6.62
N SER A 658 -23.21 1.53 5.70
CA SER A 658 -23.21 0.98 4.34
C SER A 658 -23.95 1.88 3.35
N TYR A 659 -23.54 1.80 2.08
CA TYR A 659 -24.25 2.48 1.00
C TYR A 659 -25.70 2.02 0.83
N SER A 660 -25.99 0.74 1.10
CA SER A 660 -27.37 0.21 1.02
C SER A 660 -28.27 0.83 2.08
N TYR A 661 -27.74 1.05 3.28
CA TYR A 661 -28.49 1.68 4.35
C TYR A 661 -28.68 3.18 4.10
N LEU A 662 -27.65 3.86 3.60
CA LEU A 662 -27.74 5.26 3.18
C LEU A 662 -28.87 5.47 2.15
N ASP A 663 -28.90 4.69 1.07
CA ASP A 663 -29.94 4.81 0.04
C ASP A 663 -31.35 4.57 0.61
N THR A 664 -31.48 3.60 1.52
CA THR A 664 -32.76 3.30 2.18
C THR A 664 -33.22 4.47 3.05
N CYS A 665 -32.31 5.09 3.81
CA CYS A 665 -32.59 6.27 4.61
C CYS A 665 -32.98 7.46 3.72
N ILE A 666 -32.24 7.71 2.63
CA ILE A 666 -32.54 8.78 1.67
C ILE A 666 -33.93 8.57 1.05
N ALA A 667 -34.27 7.34 0.65
CA ALA A 667 -35.59 7.01 0.12
C ALA A 667 -36.69 7.27 1.15
N ALA A 668 -36.46 6.97 2.44
CA ALA A 668 -37.38 7.29 3.51
C ALA A 668 -37.53 8.81 3.73
N TRP A 669 -36.44 9.57 3.68
CA TRP A 669 -36.44 11.02 3.94
C TRP A 669 -36.99 11.88 2.81
N LYS A 670 -37.02 11.35 1.58
CA LYS A 670 -37.69 11.97 0.44
C LYS A 670 -39.22 11.81 0.49
N ARG A 671 -39.74 10.91 1.32
CA ARG A 671 -41.20 10.77 1.51
C ARG A 671 -41.76 11.92 2.36
N PRO A 672 -43.00 12.36 2.12
CA PRO A 672 -43.64 13.41 2.92
C PRO A 672 -43.79 12.98 4.38
N ARG A 673 -43.62 13.92 5.32
CA ARG A 673 -43.64 13.63 6.78
C ARG A 673 -44.99 13.13 7.28
N THR A 674 -46.09 13.49 6.61
CA THR A 674 -47.45 13.10 6.96
C THR A 674 -48.27 12.76 5.72
N ALA A 675 -48.92 11.60 5.72
CA ALA A 675 -49.77 11.12 4.61
C ALA A 675 -51.05 11.96 4.41
N GLN A 676 -51.39 12.86 5.34
CA GLN A 676 -52.66 13.61 5.36
C GLN A 676 -52.55 15.05 4.87
N ALA A 677 -51.36 15.53 4.49
CA ALA A 677 -51.17 16.87 3.97
C ALA A 677 -50.30 16.86 2.71
N ALA A 678 -50.91 17.12 1.55
CA ALA A 678 -50.26 17.14 0.23
C ALA A 678 -49.13 18.20 0.09
N ASN A 679 -48.97 19.10 1.08
CA ASN A 679 -47.96 20.16 1.14
C ASN A 679 -46.93 19.98 2.28
N SER A 680 -46.82 18.80 2.91
CA SER A 680 -45.82 18.60 3.98
C SER A 680 -44.40 18.45 3.41
N SER A 681 -43.50 19.37 3.78
CA SER A 681 -42.08 19.32 3.38
C SER A 681 -41.43 18.03 3.85
N SER A 682 -40.69 17.35 2.98
CA SER A 682 -39.95 16.13 3.34
C SER A 682 -38.77 16.46 4.26
N TYR A 683 -38.18 15.44 4.91
CA TYR A 683 -36.91 15.65 5.64
C TYR A 683 -35.80 16.11 4.70
N TRP A 684 -35.80 15.58 3.47
CA TRP A 684 -34.84 15.97 2.43
C TRP A 684 -34.92 17.45 2.07
N ASP A 685 -36.13 18.01 1.96
CA ASP A 685 -36.34 19.44 1.68
C ASP A 685 -35.88 20.29 2.87
N ALA A 686 -36.14 19.84 4.09
CA ALA A 686 -35.69 20.51 5.31
C ALA A 686 -34.16 20.55 5.41
N PHE A 687 -33.48 19.44 5.08
CA PHE A 687 -32.02 19.39 5.00
C PHE A 687 -31.51 20.38 3.95
N THR A 688 -32.03 20.33 2.72
CA THR A 688 -31.60 21.18 1.60
C THR A 688 -31.82 22.66 1.90
N LYS A 689 -32.92 23.00 2.59
CA LYS A 689 -33.20 24.36 3.05
C LYS A 689 -32.16 24.82 4.07
N ASN A 690 -31.74 23.96 4.99
CA ASN A 690 -30.74 24.30 5.99
C ASN A 690 -29.33 24.36 5.36
N LYS A 691 -28.84 23.25 4.80
CA LYS A 691 -27.51 23.12 4.18
C LYS A 691 -27.58 22.40 2.82
N PRO A 692 -26.82 22.84 1.79
CA PRO A 692 -26.68 22.10 0.54
C PRO A 692 -26.12 20.70 0.81
N ILE A 693 -26.69 19.69 0.14
CA ILE A 693 -26.39 18.28 0.37
C ILE A 693 -25.45 17.75 -0.70
N PHE A 694 -24.43 17.02 -0.26
CA PHE A 694 -23.48 16.29 -1.09
C PHE A 694 -23.50 14.81 -0.71
N LEU A 695 -23.44 13.93 -1.71
CA LEU A 695 -23.51 12.49 -1.54
C LEU A 695 -22.25 11.82 -2.08
N GLU A 696 -21.67 10.92 -1.31
CA GLU A 696 -20.67 9.98 -1.82
C GLU A 696 -21.32 9.05 -2.87
N GLN A 697 -20.81 9.06 -4.10
CA GLN A 697 -21.30 8.16 -5.15
C GLN A 697 -20.69 6.77 -5.00
N ARG A 698 -21.52 5.73 -5.18
CA ARG A 698 -21.03 4.34 -5.26
C ARG A 698 -20.06 4.22 -6.44
N SER A 699 -18.97 3.49 -6.24
CA SER A 699 -18.20 2.96 -7.35
C SER A 699 -19.08 1.99 -8.14
N ASN A 700 -19.63 2.40 -9.29
CA ASN A 700 -20.25 1.46 -10.20
C ASN A 700 -19.16 0.48 -10.69
N GLN A 701 -19.22 -0.77 -10.24
CA GLN A 701 -18.39 -1.87 -10.77
C GLN A 701 -18.78 -2.28 -12.22
N GLN A 702 -19.75 -1.61 -12.84
CA GLN A 702 -20.33 -1.97 -14.14
C GLN A 702 -19.60 -1.42 -15.38
N SER A 703 -18.42 -0.80 -15.26
CA SER A 703 -17.63 -0.44 -16.44
C SER A 703 -16.24 -1.06 -16.38
N SER A 704 -16.00 -1.96 -17.33
CA SER A 704 -14.77 -2.71 -17.48
C SER A 704 -13.52 -1.81 -17.50
N GLU A 705 -12.60 -2.15 -16.61
CA GLU A 705 -11.14 -2.19 -16.81
C GLU A 705 -10.31 -0.92 -17.08
N ASN A 706 -10.85 0.30 -17.19
CA ASN A 706 -10.01 1.49 -17.49
C ASN A 706 -10.17 2.76 -16.61
N HIS A 707 -10.71 2.67 -15.39
CA HIS A 707 -11.04 3.88 -14.60
C HIS A 707 -10.47 3.89 -13.16
N ALA A 708 -9.15 3.87 -12.98
CA ALA A 708 -8.57 4.37 -11.73
C ALA A 708 -8.63 5.91 -11.68
N SER A 709 -8.34 6.58 -12.81
CA SER A 709 -8.32 8.05 -12.93
C SER A 709 -9.69 8.72 -12.82
N THR A 710 -10.77 8.04 -13.24
CA THR A 710 -12.12 8.63 -13.21
C THR A 710 -12.81 8.48 -11.85
N LYS A 711 -12.36 7.51 -11.03
CA LYS A 711 -12.84 7.33 -9.65
C LYS A 711 -12.36 8.45 -8.74
N GLU A 712 -11.06 8.74 -8.80
CA GLU A 712 -10.43 9.86 -8.08
C GLU A 712 -11.05 11.18 -8.55
N ALA A 713 -11.17 11.40 -9.86
CA ALA A 713 -11.76 12.62 -10.40
C ALA A 713 -13.22 12.87 -9.97
N ALA A 714 -14.06 11.82 -9.86
CA ALA A 714 -15.45 11.98 -9.41
C ALA A 714 -15.53 12.32 -7.92
N VAL A 715 -14.71 11.68 -7.10
CA VAL A 715 -14.58 11.95 -5.66
C VAL A 715 -14.05 13.36 -5.42
N ASP A 716 -12.99 13.76 -6.13
CA ASP A 716 -12.39 15.08 -6.06
C ASP A 716 -13.37 16.17 -6.50
N SER A 717 -14.22 15.88 -7.50
CA SER A 717 -15.28 16.80 -7.93
C SER A 717 -16.32 17.05 -6.83
N VAL A 718 -16.80 15.99 -6.17
CA VAL A 718 -17.77 16.12 -5.06
C VAL A 718 -17.17 16.90 -3.89
N LEU A 719 -15.91 16.64 -3.56
CA LEU A 719 -15.20 17.33 -2.49
C LEU A 719 -14.90 18.79 -2.80
N SER A 720 -14.51 19.09 -4.03
CA SER A 720 -14.29 20.46 -4.49
C SER A 720 -15.59 21.26 -4.44
N ALA A 721 -16.70 20.65 -4.87
CA ALA A 721 -18.02 21.26 -4.77
C ALA A 721 -18.46 21.46 -3.31
N TYR A 722 -18.23 20.48 -2.43
CA TYR A 722 -18.48 20.59 -0.99
C TYR A 722 -17.68 21.72 -0.35
N SER A 723 -16.36 21.75 -0.60
CA SER A 723 -15.45 22.76 -0.04
C SER A 723 -15.82 24.17 -0.50
N SER A 724 -16.19 24.31 -1.78
CA SER A 724 -16.67 25.58 -2.33
C SER A 724 -17.98 26.03 -1.70
N ALA A 725 -18.91 25.12 -1.42
CA ALA A 725 -20.17 25.43 -0.77
C ALA A 725 -20.00 25.84 0.71
N VAL A 726 -19.06 25.20 1.42
CA VAL A 726 -18.70 25.61 2.79
C VAL A 726 -18.09 27.01 2.78
N ALA A 727 -17.12 27.26 1.90
CA ALA A 727 -16.44 28.55 1.82
C ALA A 727 -17.38 29.71 1.39
N ALA A 728 -18.29 29.47 0.46
CA ALA A 728 -19.27 30.46 0.00
C ALA A 728 -20.45 30.67 0.98
N GLY A 729 -20.61 29.78 1.96
CA GLY A 729 -21.80 29.70 2.80
C GLY A 729 -21.92 30.75 3.90
N ASN A 730 -20.87 31.54 4.19
CA ASN A 730 -20.84 32.53 5.29
C ASN A 730 -21.48 32.00 6.60
N GLY A 731 -21.10 30.78 7.04
CA GLY A 731 -21.65 30.12 8.23
C GLY A 731 -22.84 29.17 7.98
N ARG A 732 -23.53 29.26 6.83
CA ARG A 732 -24.58 28.29 6.44
C ARG A 732 -23.99 26.89 6.28
N GLY A 733 -22.80 26.78 5.70
CA GLY A 733 -22.07 25.52 5.56
C GLY A 733 -22.69 24.52 4.57
N ALA A 734 -22.31 23.25 4.69
CA ALA A 734 -22.75 22.17 3.80
C ALA A 734 -22.89 20.83 4.54
N LEU A 735 -23.73 19.93 4.03
CA LEU A 735 -23.96 18.59 4.57
C LEU A 735 -23.42 17.52 3.62
N LEU A 736 -22.48 16.70 4.09
CA LEU A 736 -21.90 15.59 3.34
C LEU A 736 -22.36 14.25 3.93
N PHE A 737 -23.00 13.41 3.12
CA PHE A 737 -23.26 12.02 3.46
C PHE A 737 -22.18 11.12 2.87
N ALA A 738 -21.47 10.42 3.75
CA ALA A 738 -20.38 9.50 3.41
C ALA A 738 -20.61 8.13 4.05
N VAL A 739 -19.85 7.13 3.62
CA VAL A 739 -19.92 5.76 4.13
C VAL A 739 -18.60 5.38 4.80
N ILE A 740 -18.69 4.72 5.95
CA ILE A 740 -17.54 4.19 6.68
C ILE A 740 -16.87 3.09 5.85
N GLY A 741 -15.57 3.23 5.61
CA GLY A 741 -14.82 2.38 4.68
C GLY A 741 -15.00 2.76 3.20
N GLY A 742 -15.74 3.83 2.91
CA GLY A 742 -15.79 4.46 1.58
C GLY A 742 -14.52 5.28 1.29
N THR A 743 -14.37 5.73 0.04
CA THR A 743 -13.19 6.47 -0.40
C THR A 743 -13.05 7.79 0.34
N LEU A 744 -14.17 8.48 0.61
CA LEU A 744 -14.18 9.74 1.36
C LEU A 744 -13.74 9.58 2.82
N SER A 745 -13.99 8.41 3.40
CA SER A 745 -13.64 8.08 4.79
C SER A 745 -12.20 7.58 4.97
N GLU A 746 -11.46 7.36 3.87
CA GLU A 746 -10.11 6.79 3.90
C GLU A 746 -9.03 7.78 3.42
N GLY A 747 -9.33 8.58 2.40
CA GLY A 747 -8.32 9.40 1.71
C GLY A 747 -8.31 10.90 2.06
N ILE A 748 -9.35 11.43 2.72
CA ILE A 748 -9.56 12.88 2.81
C ILE A 748 -9.53 13.41 4.24
N ASN A 749 -9.12 14.66 4.36
CA ASN A 749 -9.00 15.41 5.61
C ASN A 749 -10.09 16.49 5.65
N PHE A 750 -10.91 16.50 6.69
CA PHE A 750 -11.95 17.52 6.90
C PHE A 750 -11.42 18.56 7.91
N SER A 751 -10.51 19.42 7.45
CA SER A 751 -9.90 20.46 8.29
C SER A 751 -10.81 21.67 8.46
N ASP A 752 -10.75 22.28 9.64
CA ASP A 752 -11.39 23.56 9.94
C ASP A 752 -12.90 23.57 9.66
N SER A 753 -13.36 24.51 8.82
CA SER A 753 -14.77 24.70 8.47
C SER A 753 -15.34 23.52 7.68
N LEU A 754 -14.50 22.66 7.10
CA LEU A 754 -14.95 21.48 6.34
C LEU A 754 -15.53 20.37 7.23
N GLY A 755 -15.31 20.40 8.54
CA GLY A 755 -15.62 19.27 9.42
C GLY A 755 -15.99 19.64 10.86
N ARG A 756 -16.69 20.76 11.09
CA ARG A 756 -17.06 21.22 12.44
C ARG A 756 -18.00 20.27 13.18
N GLY A 757 -18.82 19.52 12.46
CA GLY A 757 -19.63 18.44 13.01
C GLY A 757 -19.39 17.12 12.30
N VAL A 758 -19.00 16.08 13.05
CA VAL A 758 -18.92 14.71 12.55
C VAL A 758 -19.94 13.84 13.25
N VAL A 759 -20.79 13.20 12.47
CA VAL A 759 -21.88 12.33 12.94
C VAL A 759 -21.61 10.90 12.48
N VAL A 760 -21.49 9.96 13.40
CA VAL A 760 -21.31 8.53 13.10
C VAL A 760 -22.63 7.81 13.40
N VAL A 761 -23.26 7.27 12.36
CA VAL A 761 -24.55 6.56 12.47
C VAL A 761 -24.30 5.08 12.69
N GLY A 762 -24.70 4.57 13.85
CA GLY A 762 -24.55 3.17 14.20
C GLY A 762 -23.10 2.71 14.31
N LEU A 763 -22.92 1.38 14.30
CA LEU A 763 -21.63 0.72 14.29
C LEU A 763 -21.51 -0.13 13.01
N PRO A 764 -20.46 0.04 12.19
CA PRO A 764 -20.24 -0.68 10.92
C PRO A 764 -19.75 -2.10 11.18
N PHE A 765 -20.56 -2.91 11.87
CA PHE A 765 -20.21 -4.30 12.13
C PHE A 765 -20.19 -5.09 10.81
N PRO A 766 -19.12 -5.83 10.52
CA PRO A 766 -19.09 -6.74 9.38
C PRO A 766 -20.18 -7.81 9.51
N ASN A 767 -20.64 -8.39 8.40
CA ASN A 767 -21.69 -9.40 8.48
C ASN A 767 -21.17 -10.69 9.19
N PRO A 768 -21.63 -11.01 10.41
CA PRO A 768 -21.14 -12.18 11.15
C PRO A 768 -21.61 -13.50 10.53
N HIS A 769 -22.63 -13.46 9.67
CA HIS A 769 -23.13 -14.63 8.98
C HIS A 769 -22.36 -14.95 7.70
N SER A 770 -21.51 -14.03 7.22
CA SER A 770 -20.68 -14.28 6.05
C SER A 770 -19.70 -15.42 6.33
N ALA A 771 -19.48 -16.27 5.32
CA ALA A 771 -18.56 -17.40 5.43
C ALA A 771 -17.15 -16.93 5.85
N GLU A 772 -16.73 -15.77 5.34
CA GLU A 772 -15.43 -15.15 5.62
C GLU A 772 -15.26 -14.83 7.11
N TRP A 773 -16.21 -14.09 7.69
CA TRP A 773 -16.14 -13.68 9.09
C TRP A 773 -16.34 -14.84 10.04
N LYS A 774 -17.25 -15.78 9.74
CA LYS A 774 -17.38 -17.01 10.52
C LYS A 774 -16.04 -17.75 10.63
N THR A 775 -15.34 -17.88 9.51
CA THR A 775 -14.06 -18.58 9.46
C THR A 775 -12.96 -17.81 10.18
N LYS A 776 -12.87 -16.48 10.02
CA LYS A 776 -11.94 -15.63 10.78
C LYS A 776 -12.18 -15.75 12.29
N MET A 777 -13.43 -15.70 12.73
CA MET A 777 -13.78 -15.83 14.15
C MET A 777 -13.45 -17.22 14.69
N GLN A 778 -13.72 -18.29 13.93
CA GLN A 778 -13.34 -19.65 14.31
C GLN A 778 -11.82 -19.81 14.42
N TYR A 779 -11.08 -19.27 13.46
CA TYR A 779 -9.63 -19.30 13.46
C TYR A 779 -9.04 -18.59 14.69
N ILE A 780 -9.51 -17.37 14.98
CA ILE A 780 -9.06 -16.61 16.15
C ILE A 780 -9.43 -17.32 17.45
N SER A 781 -10.65 -17.87 17.53
CA SER A 781 -11.07 -18.66 18.68
C SER A 781 -10.16 -19.87 18.90
N ALA A 782 -9.77 -20.58 17.83
CA ALA A 782 -8.88 -21.73 17.91
C ALA A 782 -7.45 -21.32 18.32
N LYS A 783 -6.92 -20.22 17.75
CA LYS A 783 -5.58 -19.68 18.05
C LYS A 783 -5.48 -19.16 19.49
N ALA A 784 -6.53 -18.56 20.03
CA ALA A 784 -6.58 -18.15 21.43
C ALA A 784 -6.74 -19.35 22.37
N ALA A 785 -7.57 -20.34 22.01
CA ALA A 785 -7.74 -21.56 22.79
C ALA A 785 -6.43 -22.38 22.90
N SER A 786 -5.63 -22.46 21.83
CA SER A 786 -4.33 -23.13 21.87
C SER A 786 -3.30 -22.44 22.78
N ARG A 787 -3.53 -21.18 23.14
CA ARG A 787 -2.74 -20.39 24.10
C ARG A 787 -3.32 -20.41 25.52
N GLY A 788 -4.37 -21.20 25.76
CA GLY A 788 -5.05 -21.26 27.07
C GLY A 788 -5.93 -20.06 27.39
N GLN A 789 -6.30 -19.24 26.39
CA GLN A 789 -7.18 -18.08 26.56
C GLN A 789 -8.64 -18.42 26.19
N ASP A 790 -9.59 -17.60 26.62
CA ASP A 790 -10.99 -17.73 26.21
C ASP A 790 -11.16 -17.36 24.72
N GLY A 791 -11.19 -18.38 23.87
CA GLY A 791 -11.33 -18.22 22.42
C GLY A 791 -12.60 -17.50 21.99
N LYS A 792 -13.72 -17.64 22.74
CA LYS A 792 -14.97 -16.94 22.40
C LYS A 792 -14.85 -15.45 22.71
N ALA A 793 -14.23 -15.11 23.84
CA ALA A 793 -13.98 -13.72 24.19
C ALA A 793 -13.04 -13.05 23.18
N ALA A 794 -11.94 -13.72 22.79
CA ALA A 794 -10.98 -13.21 21.80
C ALA A 794 -11.64 -12.99 20.42
N ALA A 795 -12.45 -13.93 19.95
CA ALA A 795 -13.15 -13.79 18.67
C ALA A 795 -14.16 -12.63 18.69
N ARG A 796 -14.89 -12.44 19.80
CA ARG A 796 -15.79 -11.28 19.98
C ARG A 796 -15.01 -9.97 20.02
N ASP A 797 -13.89 -9.95 20.74
CA ASP A 797 -13.07 -8.75 20.87
C ASP A 797 -12.52 -8.32 19.51
N PHE A 798 -11.95 -9.25 18.73
CA PHE A 798 -11.48 -8.99 17.37
C PHE A 798 -12.58 -8.44 16.45
N TYR A 799 -13.79 -9.00 16.53
CA TYR A 799 -14.94 -8.54 15.74
C TYR A 799 -15.36 -7.11 16.09
N GLU A 800 -15.34 -6.77 17.38
CA GLU A 800 -15.57 -5.40 17.84
C GLU A 800 -14.40 -4.46 17.47
N ASN A 801 -13.16 -4.93 17.52
CA ASN A 801 -11.96 -4.13 17.21
C ASN A 801 -11.93 -3.76 15.72
N ALA A 802 -12.31 -4.68 14.82
CA ALA A 802 -12.46 -4.39 13.40
C ALA A 802 -13.49 -3.27 13.14
N CYS A 803 -14.61 -3.28 13.87
CA CYS A 803 -15.63 -2.24 13.78
C CYS A 803 -15.10 -0.89 14.30
N MET A 804 -14.44 -0.88 15.45
CA MET A 804 -13.93 0.34 16.07
C MET A 804 -12.75 0.95 15.33
N ARG A 805 -11.87 0.15 14.69
CA ARG A 805 -10.82 0.67 13.81
C ARG A 805 -11.40 1.52 12.68
N ALA A 806 -12.49 1.07 12.04
CA ALA A 806 -13.15 1.82 10.98
C ALA A 806 -13.82 3.12 11.49
N VAL A 807 -14.44 3.08 12.68
CA VAL A 807 -15.02 4.28 13.31
C VAL A 807 -13.94 5.29 13.70
N ASN A 808 -12.87 4.84 14.37
CA ASN A 808 -11.76 5.68 14.81
C ASN A 808 -11.09 6.37 13.62
N GLN A 809 -10.95 5.66 12.49
CA GLN A 809 -10.41 6.22 11.25
C GLN A 809 -11.28 7.34 10.68
N CYS A 810 -12.61 7.25 10.75
CA CYS A 810 -13.50 8.31 10.27
C CYS A 810 -13.46 9.53 11.21
N VAL A 811 -13.52 9.27 12.51
CA VAL A 811 -13.58 10.31 13.55
C VAL A 811 -12.26 11.09 13.65
N GLY A 812 -11.13 10.40 13.54
CA GLY A 812 -9.79 11.00 13.60
C GLY A 812 -9.44 11.91 12.42
N ARG A 813 -10.40 12.24 11.53
CA ARG A 813 -10.18 13.12 10.38
C ARG A 813 -10.60 14.56 10.57
N ALA A 814 -11.45 14.80 11.58
CA ALA A 814 -12.10 16.09 11.83
C ALA A 814 -11.18 17.15 12.43
N ILE A 815 -10.04 16.73 13.00
CA ILE A 815 -9.14 17.62 13.75
C ILE A 815 -7.73 17.50 13.21
N ARG A 816 -7.07 18.63 12.92
CA ARG A 816 -5.75 18.62 12.26
C ARG A 816 -4.66 19.46 12.90
N HIS A 817 -4.97 20.44 13.73
CA HIS A 817 -3.94 21.23 14.40
C HIS A 817 -4.42 21.71 15.76
N GLN A 818 -3.51 22.27 16.54
CA GLN A 818 -3.76 22.72 17.91
C GLN A 818 -4.97 23.68 18.03
N GLY A 819 -5.13 24.59 17.08
CA GLY A 819 -6.24 25.54 17.05
C GLY A 819 -7.56 25.02 16.48
N ASP A 820 -7.61 23.75 16.04
CA ASP A 820 -8.80 23.19 15.40
C ASP A 820 -9.82 22.75 16.46
N TYR A 821 -11.10 22.71 16.09
CA TYR A 821 -12.19 22.29 16.97
C TYR A 821 -13.32 21.62 16.21
N ALA A 822 -13.91 20.59 16.82
CA ALA A 822 -14.99 19.82 16.21
C ALA A 822 -15.90 19.18 17.27
N ALA A 823 -17.18 19.01 16.91
CA ALA A 823 -18.13 18.20 17.65
C ALA A 823 -18.29 16.83 16.98
N ILE A 824 -18.13 15.75 17.75
CA ILE A 824 -18.26 14.36 17.31
C ILE A 824 -19.49 13.76 18.00
N LEU A 825 -20.47 13.33 17.20
CA LEU A 825 -21.71 12.73 17.68
C LEU A 825 -21.77 11.27 17.22
N MET A 826 -21.87 10.35 18.18
CA MET A 826 -21.92 8.91 17.92
C MET A 826 -23.32 8.37 18.23
N LEU A 827 -24.11 8.08 17.18
CA LEU A 827 -25.51 7.70 17.30
C LEU A 827 -25.64 6.19 17.37
N ASP A 828 -25.64 5.63 18.59
CA ASP A 828 -26.02 4.25 18.90
C ASP A 828 -25.98 4.07 20.43
N ARG A 829 -26.91 3.31 20.99
CA ARG A 829 -26.89 2.98 22.43
C ARG A 829 -25.59 2.27 22.86
N ARG A 830 -24.96 1.52 21.95
CA ARG A 830 -23.73 0.76 22.23
C ARG A 830 -22.52 1.64 22.51
N TYR A 831 -22.48 2.88 22.00
CA TYR A 831 -21.43 3.85 22.37
C TYR A 831 -21.51 4.29 23.83
N GLY A 832 -22.66 4.11 24.50
CA GLY A 832 -22.78 4.31 25.95
C GLY A 832 -22.18 3.19 26.80
N GLY A 833 -21.77 2.08 26.19
CA GLY A 833 -21.21 0.94 26.92
C GLY A 833 -19.69 1.06 27.13
N HIS A 834 -19.22 0.78 28.34
CA HIS A 834 -17.79 0.83 28.71
C HIS A 834 -16.88 0.02 27.76
N ARG A 835 -17.35 -1.13 27.26
CA ARG A 835 -16.58 -1.98 26.32
C ARG A 835 -16.25 -1.28 25.00
N ILE A 836 -17.18 -0.51 24.44
CA ILE A 836 -16.99 0.23 23.20
C ILE A 836 -16.17 1.50 23.46
N GLN A 837 -16.46 2.19 24.57
CA GLN A 837 -15.72 3.39 24.97
C GLN A 837 -14.23 3.10 25.24
N ALA A 838 -13.89 1.94 25.80
CA ALA A 838 -12.51 1.53 26.03
C ALA A 838 -11.68 1.38 24.75
N LYS A 839 -12.35 1.18 23.60
CA LYS A 839 -11.72 1.00 22.27
C LYS A 839 -11.56 2.32 21.51
N LEU A 840 -12.15 3.41 22.00
CA LEU A 840 -11.90 4.74 21.47
C LEU A 840 -10.48 5.21 21.83
N PRO A 841 -9.83 6.01 20.98
CA PRO A 841 -8.58 6.67 21.30
C PRO A 841 -8.68 7.45 22.61
N ARG A 842 -7.61 7.47 23.40
CA ARG A 842 -7.58 8.12 24.72
C ARG A 842 -8.08 9.56 24.68
N TRP A 843 -7.61 10.34 23.69
CA TRP A 843 -7.99 11.75 23.55
C TRP A 843 -9.48 12.00 23.28
N ILE A 844 -10.20 11.05 22.66
CA ILE A 844 -11.67 11.16 22.50
C ILE A 844 -12.36 10.75 23.80
N ARG A 845 -11.86 9.69 24.44
CA ARG A 845 -12.41 9.14 25.67
C ARG A 845 -12.34 10.15 26.83
N ASP A 846 -11.25 10.92 26.91
CA ASP A 846 -11.05 11.92 27.96
C ASP A 846 -12.01 13.13 27.80
N SER A 847 -12.48 13.40 26.58
CA SER A 847 -13.47 14.44 26.25
C SER A 847 -14.90 13.89 26.07
N LEU A 848 -15.15 12.63 26.42
CA LEU A 848 -16.44 11.98 26.20
C LEU A 848 -17.47 12.43 27.24
N ALA A 849 -18.57 13.04 26.77
CA ALA A 849 -19.71 13.35 27.60
C ALA A 849 -20.52 12.09 27.96
N ASN A 850 -21.32 12.19 29.03
CA ASN A 850 -22.27 11.14 29.38
C ASN A 850 -23.30 10.94 28.25
N GLY A 851 -23.84 9.71 28.16
CA GLY A 851 -24.86 9.38 27.16
C GLY A 851 -26.05 10.34 27.18
N ALA A 852 -26.27 11.03 26.07
CA ALA A 852 -27.26 12.11 25.96
C ALA A 852 -28.40 11.74 25.00
N GLY A 853 -29.57 12.36 25.17
CA GLY A 853 -30.65 12.33 24.19
C GLY A 853 -30.52 13.45 23.15
N VAL A 854 -31.25 13.34 22.03
CA VAL A 854 -31.24 14.37 20.96
C VAL A 854 -31.64 15.77 21.48
N ARG A 855 -32.45 15.87 22.53
CA ARG A 855 -32.81 17.18 23.10
C ARG A 855 -31.70 17.80 23.94
N ASP A 856 -30.86 16.96 24.54
CA ASP A 856 -29.77 17.40 25.41
C ASP A 856 -28.55 17.88 24.59
N ILE A 857 -28.41 17.35 23.36
CA ILE A 857 -27.31 17.75 22.47
C ILE A 857 -27.47 19.16 21.91
N GLU A 858 -28.70 19.66 21.73
CA GLU A 858 -28.96 20.99 21.14
C GLU A 858 -28.26 22.08 21.94
N ARG A 859 -28.54 22.13 23.26
CA ARG A 859 -27.89 23.06 24.18
C ARG A 859 -26.37 22.87 24.24
N SER A 860 -25.92 21.61 24.27
CA SER A 860 -24.49 21.30 24.37
C SER A 860 -23.70 21.77 23.14
N LEU A 861 -24.30 21.67 21.94
CA LEU A 861 -23.71 22.15 20.70
C LEU A 861 -23.68 23.68 20.67
N ASP A 862 -24.79 24.34 21.03
CA ASP A 862 -24.86 25.80 21.10
C ASP A 862 -23.83 26.38 22.06
N ASP A 863 -23.74 25.84 23.28
CA ASP A 863 -22.78 26.28 24.28
C ASP A 863 -21.32 26.10 23.80
N PHE A 864 -21.04 24.97 23.13
CA PHE A 864 -19.72 24.68 22.60
C PHE A 864 -19.31 25.64 21.48
N PHE A 865 -20.16 25.85 20.47
CA PHE A 865 -19.83 26.72 19.33
C PHE A 865 -19.91 28.22 19.67
N ALA A 866 -20.77 28.62 20.60
CA ALA A 866 -20.80 29.98 21.13
C ALA A 866 -19.45 30.32 21.80
N GLY A 867 -18.89 29.38 22.59
CA GLY A 867 -17.58 29.54 23.23
C GLY A 867 -16.36 29.53 22.29
N LYS A 868 -16.56 29.29 20.98
CA LYS A 868 -15.51 29.35 19.94
C LYS A 868 -15.66 30.54 18.99
N SER A 869 -16.80 31.19 19.00
CA SER A 869 -17.11 32.33 18.12
C SER A 869 -16.72 33.68 18.76
N SER A 870 -16.09 33.66 19.95
CA SER A 870 -15.65 34.82 20.73
C SER A 870 -14.19 35.18 20.51
#